data_AF-A0A6I8N966-F1
#
_entry.id   AF-A0A6I8N966-F1
#
_cell.length_a   1.000
_cell.length_b   1.000
_cell.length_c   1.000
_cell.angle_alpha   90.00
_cell.angle_beta   90.00
_cell.angle_gamma   90.00
#
_symmetry.space_group_name_H-M   'P 1'
#
loop_
_entity.id
_entity.type
_entity.pdbx_description
1 polymer ?
#
loop_
_entity_poly.entity_id
_entity_poly.type
_entity_poly.pdbx_seq_one_letter_code
_entity_poly.pdbx_strand_id
1 'polypeptide(L)'
;MGKAPRKSNETLVVMKLRGQKELHRWQMALLGVNGKECLLSVSSPVDTAVGKYFLSVKSGADPVHTPENNTIYFIFNPWCEGDTVFMAGDKERSEYVLNDTGYIYVGSKDKIHARPWNYGQFEEDILDACMFLLDKSNLKPRDRKNPVIVSRAMSALVNANDDCGVLLANWSGMYKGGTSPLAWTGSTPILQQYFRTQKTVLYGQCWVFAGVLTTVMRSLGVPSRTVTNFASAHDTEQNLRVDVYLNEKGQKIEDLTTDSIWNFHVWTDVWMTRPDLPQGYEGWQAVDATPQEISQGVFQCGPAPLKAIRQGDVYLTYDTKFIFAEVNADKVFWLVKEVNGVSEMTKLREETLVIGRSISTKAVGSNTREDITAQYKFTEGSPEERKAMEKACSYLSCEDGPEAAPTEEANIELKIQAGEAVWLGDPIRMSVIINNSSARSWTIKLGATCELQLYTGKVVAVLGSVSETVATAGKPVIEVPVHLEASSYVGSLASVDDEVIVQGHVIAAIEETEEKFSEEVTLTFQYPPLRVEVPETVKIGQNFTCAFIFKNTLSIPLENCKLHVEGLGIFMLETFDQGDVLPGGIFKCRIICTPKKAGKKTIIAKLNSIQGSGGEGRKFNLANRSAKELKCCQLLMRKKKGHCSVTINLRNISVIIALREGSFLQWNTWVCSQYIKRGQRAWVCVGVNAYKYHVYHLHFHLSCNKSIDLRGADIRPR
;
A
#
# COMPACT_ATOMS: atom_id res chain seq x y z
N MET A 1 12.53 3.65 -31.64
CA MET A 1 11.42 4.03 -30.75
C MET A 1 10.63 5.15 -31.40
N GLY A 2 9.29 5.12 -31.31
CA GLY A 2 8.40 6.16 -31.86
C GLY A 2 8.21 6.14 -33.37
N LYS A 3 7.27 6.97 -33.87
CA LYS A 3 6.83 7.00 -35.28
C LYS A 3 7.86 7.56 -36.27
N ALA A 4 8.75 8.45 -35.82
CA ALA A 4 9.77 9.10 -36.65
C ALA A 4 11.16 9.05 -35.97
N PRO A 5 11.81 7.88 -35.95
CA PRO A 5 13.04 7.68 -35.19
C PRO A 5 14.22 8.44 -35.84
N ARG A 6 15.00 9.16 -35.03
CA ARG A 6 16.18 9.94 -35.46
C ARG A 6 17.38 9.61 -34.58
N LYS A 7 18.59 9.73 -35.13
CA LYS A 7 19.83 9.54 -34.35
C LYS A 7 20.06 10.68 -33.37
N SER A 8 19.73 11.91 -33.76
CA SER A 8 19.98 13.13 -32.98
C SER A 8 19.20 13.22 -31.66
N ASN A 9 18.10 12.48 -31.53
CA ASN A 9 17.32 12.38 -30.30
C ASN A 9 17.34 10.95 -29.73
N GLU A 10 18.31 10.13 -30.15
CA GLU A 10 18.58 8.77 -29.66
C GLU A 10 17.42 7.77 -29.82
N THR A 11 16.40 8.09 -30.60
CA THR A 11 15.27 7.19 -30.88
C THR A 11 15.55 6.20 -32.01
N LEU A 12 16.58 6.45 -32.82
CA LEU A 12 17.15 5.53 -33.80
C LEU A 12 18.56 5.11 -33.36
N VAL A 13 18.69 3.85 -32.95
CA VAL A 13 19.97 3.23 -32.62
C VAL A 13 20.45 2.42 -33.81
N VAL A 14 21.65 2.72 -34.33
CA VAL A 14 22.29 1.94 -35.39
C VAL A 14 23.57 1.34 -34.86
N MET A 15 23.57 0.02 -34.70
CA MET A 15 24.72 -0.75 -34.24
C MET A 15 25.48 -1.32 -35.44
N LYS A 16 26.80 -1.23 -35.40
CA LYS A 16 27.69 -1.96 -36.32
C LYS A 16 28.40 -3.04 -35.52
N LEU A 17 28.70 -4.18 -36.15
CA LEU A 17 29.55 -5.22 -35.58
C LEU A 17 30.90 -4.59 -35.19
N ARG A 18 31.24 -4.60 -33.90
CA ARG A 18 32.51 -4.08 -33.36
C ARG A 18 33.07 -5.06 -32.32
N GLY A 19 34.40 -5.14 -32.22
CA GLY A 19 35.11 -6.09 -31.36
C GLY A 19 35.47 -5.60 -29.95
N GLN A 20 35.24 -4.33 -29.59
CA GLN A 20 35.63 -3.76 -28.29
C GLN A 20 34.41 -3.32 -27.46
N LYS A 21 34.51 -3.50 -26.13
CA LYS A 21 33.49 -3.14 -25.13
C LYS A 21 33.69 -1.70 -24.61
N GLU A 22 32.68 -0.84 -24.71
CA GLU A 22 32.60 0.51 -24.12
C GLU A 22 31.32 0.64 -23.25
N LEU A 23 31.40 0.97 -21.95
CA LEU A 23 30.22 0.89 -21.06
C LEU A 23 29.02 1.81 -21.42
N HIS A 24 29.24 2.92 -22.13
CA HIS A 24 28.22 3.95 -22.39
C HIS A 24 27.69 3.96 -23.82
N ARG A 25 27.87 2.88 -24.59
CA ARG A 25 27.39 2.82 -25.98
C ARG A 25 26.74 1.49 -26.31
N TRP A 26 25.73 1.57 -27.16
CA TRP A 26 25.14 0.40 -27.79
C TRP A 26 26.19 -0.42 -28.54
N GLN A 27 26.19 -1.72 -28.27
CA GLN A 27 27.17 -2.64 -28.79
C GLN A 27 26.54 -3.89 -29.36
N MET A 28 27.22 -4.41 -30.37
CA MET A 28 26.91 -5.68 -30.99
C MET A 28 28.21 -6.40 -31.30
N ALA A 29 28.39 -7.58 -30.71
CA ALA A 29 29.54 -8.46 -30.90
C ALA A 29 29.11 -9.80 -31.48
N LEU A 30 29.90 -10.35 -32.40
CA LEU A 30 29.69 -11.70 -32.94
C LEU A 30 30.28 -12.72 -31.98
N LEU A 31 29.44 -13.61 -31.45
CA LEU A 31 29.88 -14.68 -30.54
C LEU A 31 30.20 -15.98 -31.30
N GLY A 32 29.54 -16.21 -32.43
CA GLY A 32 29.77 -17.42 -33.22
C GLY A 32 28.94 -17.45 -34.50
N VAL A 33 29.40 -18.26 -35.45
CA VAL A 33 28.73 -18.50 -36.73
C VAL A 33 28.58 -20.00 -36.90
N ASN A 34 27.37 -20.45 -37.23
CA ASN A 34 27.08 -21.85 -37.56
C ASN A 34 26.30 -21.91 -38.88
N GLY A 35 27.02 -22.14 -39.98
CA GLY A 35 26.44 -22.13 -41.32
C GLY A 35 25.82 -20.78 -41.66
N LYS A 36 24.49 -20.73 -41.77
CA LYS A 36 23.71 -19.52 -42.06
C LYS A 36 23.23 -18.76 -40.81
N GLU A 37 23.52 -19.27 -39.61
CA GLU A 37 23.09 -18.68 -38.35
C GLU A 37 24.25 -17.92 -37.70
N CYS A 38 23.97 -16.69 -37.23
CA CYS A 38 24.92 -15.87 -36.48
C CYS A 38 24.41 -15.63 -35.06
N LEU A 39 25.22 -15.95 -34.06
CA LEU A 39 24.95 -15.63 -32.67
C LEU A 39 25.57 -14.28 -32.32
N LEU A 40 24.73 -13.32 -31.96
CA LEU A 40 25.13 -11.95 -31.64
C LEU A 40 24.88 -11.65 -30.16
N SER A 41 25.86 -11.03 -29.50
CA SER A 41 25.67 -10.40 -28.20
C SER A 41 25.36 -8.93 -28.41
N VAL A 42 24.22 -8.46 -27.90
CA VAL A 42 23.83 -7.05 -27.94
C VAL A 42 23.82 -6.49 -26.52
N SER A 43 24.40 -5.32 -26.33
CA SER A 43 24.45 -4.63 -25.03
C SER A 43 23.99 -3.19 -25.19
N SER A 44 23.06 -2.77 -24.33
CA SER A 44 22.57 -1.40 -24.26
C SER A 44 23.33 -0.62 -23.17
N PRO A 45 23.48 0.71 -23.32
CA PRO A 45 23.91 1.58 -22.23
C PRO A 45 22.99 1.46 -21.01
N VAL A 46 23.54 1.72 -19.82
CA VAL A 46 22.77 1.73 -18.55
C VAL A 46 21.72 2.85 -18.52
N ASP A 47 21.94 3.93 -19.26
CA ASP A 47 21.03 5.08 -19.39
C ASP A 47 20.14 4.98 -20.65
N THR A 48 19.79 3.77 -21.07
CA THR A 48 18.90 3.60 -22.24
C THR A 48 17.50 4.10 -21.93
N ALA A 49 16.91 4.89 -22.83
CA ALA A 49 15.56 5.41 -22.64
C ALA A 49 14.53 4.28 -22.58
N VAL A 50 13.69 4.29 -21.54
CA VAL A 50 12.61 3.33 -21.35
C VAL A 50 11.55 3.51 -22.44
N GLY A 51 11.08 2.40 -23.01
CA GLY A 51 10.07 2.43 -24.05
C GLY A 51 10.02 1.19 -24.94
N LYS A 52 9.14 1.28 -25.94
CA LYS A 52 8.94 0.25 -26.99
C LYS A 52 9.83 0.53 -28.19
N TYR A 53 10.72 -0.42 -28.50
CA TYR A 53 11.67 -0.38 -29.61
C TYR A 53 11.30 -1.42 -30.67
N PHE A 54 11.67 -1.13 -31.92
CA PHE A 54 11.46 -2.01 -33.06
C PHE A 54 12.82 -2.37 -33.67
N LEU A 55 13.08 -3.66 -33.79
CA LEU A 55 14.30 -4.21 -34.35
C LEU A 55 14.18 -4.34 -35.87
N SER A 56 15.19 -3.86 -36.58
CA SER A 56 15.39 -4.14 -38.00
C SER A 56 16.85 -4.48 -38.25
N VAL A 57 17.08 -5.39 -39.19
CA VAL A 57 18.41 -5.90 -39.54
C VAL A 57 18.74 -5.48 -40.96
N LYS A 58 19.93 -4.89 -41.16
CA LYS A 58 20.45 -4.55 -42.49
C LYS A 58 21.74 -5.32 -42.74
N SER A 59 21.77 -6.12 -43.80
CA SER A 59 22.95 -6.87 -44.24
C SER A 59 23.50 -6.28 -45.53
N GLY A 60 24.67 -5.64 -45.49
CA GLY A 60 25.31 -5.09 -46.68
C GLY A 60 24.40 -4.17 -47.52
N ALA A 61 24.25 -4.52 -48.81
CA ALA A 61 23.40 -3.83 -49.77
C ALA A 61 21.96 -4.36 -49.81
N ASP A 62 21.63 -5.41 -49.05
CA ASP A 62 20.30 -6.01 -49.06
C ASP A 62 19.25 -5.07 -48.46
N PRO A 63 17.97 -5.23 -48.83
CA PRO A 63 16.87 -4.54 -48.19
C PRO A 63 16.85 -4.75 -46.67
N VAL A 64 16.37 -3.75 -45.94
CA VAL A 64 16.20 -3.84 -44.49
C VAL A 64 15.18 -4.92 -44.16
N HIS A 65 15.59 -5.94 -43.44
CA HIS A 65 14.72 -7.01 -42.96
C HIS A 65 14.12 -6.64 -41.60
N THR A 66 12.82 -6.85 -41.45
CA THR A 66 12.12 -6.67 -40.18
C THR A 66 11.55 -8.02 -39.75
N PRO A 67 11.99 -8.59 -38.61
CA PRO A 67 11.47 -9.85 -38.11
C PRO A 67 9.96 -9.77 -37.80
N GLU A 68 9.25 -10.91 -37.86
CA GLU A 68 7.82 -10.97 -37.52
C GLU A 68 7.54 -10.51 -36.08
N ASN A 69 8.39 -10.90 -35.13
CA ASN A 69 8.39 -10.37 -33.77
C ASN A 69 9.59 -9.44 -33.58
N ASN A 70 9.42 -8.18 -33.98
CA ASN A 70 10.47 -7.16 -33.93
C ASN A 70 10.39 -6.26 -32.69
N THR A 71 9.45 -6.47 -31.79
CA THR A 71 9.24 -5.58 -30.65
C THR A 71 10.16 -5.94 -29.49
N ILE A 72 10.89 -4.95 -28.97
CA ILE A 72 11.74 -5.08 -27.79
C ILE A 72 11.36 -3.97 -26.81
N TYR A 73 11.10 -4.32 -25.56
CA TYR A 73 10.84 -3.35 -24.50
C TYR A 73 12.14 -3.11 -23.71
N PHE A 74 12.48 -1.83 -23.53
CA PHE A 74 13.52 -1.41 -22.60
C PHE A 74 12.85 -0.82 -21.37
N ILE A 75 13.25 -1.31 -20.20
CA ILE A 75 12.81 -0.88 -18.87
C ILE A 75 14.03 -0.57 -18.02
N PHE A 76 13.84 0.08 -16.87
CA PHE A 76 14.92 0.29 -15.90
C PHE A 76 15.45 -1.04 -15.35
N ASN A 77 16.71 -1.05 -14.92
CA ASN A 77 17.40 -2.27 -14.50
C ASN A 77 17.94 -2.20 -13.06
N PRO A 78 17.16 -2.62 -12.06
CA PRO A 78 17.57 -2.57 -10.66
C PRO A 78 18.64 -3.60 -10.28
N TRP A 79 19.05 -4.47 -11.20
CA TRP A 79 20.19 -5.40 -11.03
C TRP A 79 21.52 -4.82 -11.53
N CYS A 80 21.50 -3.72 -12.29
CA CYS A 80 22.72 -3.12 -12.83
C CYS A 80 23.24 -2.03 -11.91
N GLU A 81 24.44 -2.20 -11.34
CA GLU A 81 25.08 -1.21 -10.44
C GLU A 81 25.21 0.20 -11.03
N GLY A 82 25.32 0.31 -12.36
CA GLY A 82 25.40 1.59 -13.06
C GLY A 82 24.05 2.24 -13.36
N ASP A 83 22.92 1.56 -13.10
CA ASP A 83 21.59 2.12 -13.28
C ASP A 83 21.19 2.95 -12.06
N THR A 84 20.56 4.09 -12.31
CA THR A 84 20.00 4.99 -11.28
C THR A 84 19.00 4.33 -10.34
N VAL A 85 18.39 3.20 -10.71
CA VAL A 85 17.45 2.46 -9.84
C VAL A 85 18.06 1.21 -9.21
N PHE A 86 19.38 1.06 -9.24
CA PHE A 86 20.08 -0.09 -8.68
C PHE A 86 19.70 -0.33 -7.21
N MET A 87 19.29 -1.55 -6.90
CA MET A 87 18.97 -1.98 -5.54
C MET A 87 19.75 -3.25 -5.24
N ALA A 88 20.76 -3.21 -4.38
CA ALA A 88 21.71 -4.31 -4.19
C ALA A 88 21.09 -5.62 -3.64
N GLY A 89 20.06 -5.50 -2.79
CA GLY A 89 19.48 -6.63 -2.05
C GLY A 89 18.58 -7.52 -2.90
N ASP A 90 18.86 -8.84 -2.92
CA ASP A 90 18.05 -9.81 -3.67
C ASP A 90 16.62 -9.96 -3.15
N LYS A 91 16.43 -9.90 -1.83
CA LYS A 91 15.11 -10.03 -1.21
C LYS A 91 14.26 -8.80 -1.49
N GLU A 92 14.87 -7.63 -1.43
CA GLU A 92 14.30 -6.33 -1.71
C GLU A 92 13.91 -6.24 -3.19
N ARG A 93 14.78 -6.63 -4.13
CA ARG A 93 14.40 -6.73 -5.55
C ARG A 93 13.25 -7.72 -5.77
N SER A 94 13.26 -8.85 -5.05
CA SER A 94 12.17 -9.83 -5.13
C SER A 94 10.84 -9.24 -4.64
N GLU A 95 10.86 -8.42 -3.59
CA GLU A 95 9.65 -7.78 -3.04
C GLU A 95 9.19 -6.55 -3.84
N TYR A 96 10.11 -5.64 -4.15
CA TYR A 96 9.81 -4.30 -4.65
C TYR A 96 9.77 -4.21 -6.18
N VAL A 97 10.16 -5.28 -6.89
CA VAL A 97 10.08 -5.38 -8.36
C VAL A 97 9.29 -6.61 -8.79
N LEU A 98 9.64 -7.79 -8.28
CA LEU A 98 9.11 -9.06 -8.78
C LEU A 98 7.83 -9.55 -8.08
N ASN A 99 7.48 -9.04 -6.91
CA ASN A 99 6.26 -9.47 -6.23
C ASN A 99 5.06 -8.78 -6.89
N ASP A 100 4.11 -9.57 -7.39
CA ASP A 100 2.90 -9.09 -8.08
C ASP A 100 1.69 -8.96 -7.16
N THR A 101 1.88 -9.20 -5.86
CA THR A 101 0.86 -9.08 -4.82
C THR A 101 1.40 -8.30 -3.62
N GLY A 102 0.52 -7.54 -2.96
CA GLY A 102 0.87 -6.65 -1.86
C GLY A 102 -0.19 -6.58 -0.78
N TYR A 103 0.13 -5.83 0.26
CA TYR A 103 -0.78 -5.48 1.35
C TYR A 103 -0.64 -3.99 1.60
N ILE A 104 -1.78 -3.29 1.57
CA ILE A 104 -1.89 -1.88 1.91
C ILE A 104 -2.52 -1.81 3.29
N TYR A 105 -1.96 -1.03 4.20
CA TYR A 105 -2.51 -0.90 5.56
C TYR A 105 -3.51 0.24 5.59
N VAL A 106 -4.63 0.06 6.29
CA VAL A 106 -5.73 1.01 6.39
C VAL A 106 -6.35 0.94 7.80
N GLY A 107 -7.34 1.77 8.10
CA GLY A 107 -7.99 1.87 9.40
C GLY A 107 -7.57 3.14 10.15
N SER A 108 -7.17 3.03 11.41
CA SER A 108 -6.69 4.17 12.20
C SER A 108 -5.34 3.86 12.86
N LYS A 109 -4.70 4.88 13.45
CA LYS A 109 -3.44 4.72 14.21
C LYS A 109 -3.55 3.66 15.32
N ASP A 110 -4.73 3.52 15.92
CA ASP A 110 -5.01 2.60 17.03
C ASP A 110 -5.45 1.21 16.53
N LYS A 111 -5.96 1.13 15.30
CA LYS A 111 -6.51 -0.11 14.72
C LYS A 111 -6.16 -0.28 13.25
N ILE A 112 -4.92 -0.72 13.03
CA ILE A 112 -4.38 -0.98 11.71
C ILE A 112 -4.80 -2.37 11.22
N HIS A 113 -5.35 -2.46 10.02
CA HIS A 113 -5.62 -3.73 9.36
C HIS A 113 -5.10 -3.74 7.93
N ALA A 114 -4.87 -4.95 7.41
CA ALA A 114 -4.24 -5.15 6.11
C ALA A 114 -5.29 -5.37 5.01
N ARG A 115 -5.13 -4.66 3.89
CA ARG A 115 -5.93 -4.75 2.67
C ARG A 115 -5.08 -5.39 1.57
N PRO A 116 -5.30 -6.67 1.24
CA PRO A 116 -4.58 -7.32 0.14
C PRO A 116 -4.83 -6.61 -1.18
N TRP A 117 -3.80 -6.52 -2.02
CA TRP A 117 -3.84 -5.85 -3.32
C TRP A 117 -3.09 -6.66 -4.39
N ASN A 118 -3.72 -6.85 -5.55
CA ASN A 118 -3.08 -7.43 -6.72
C ASN A 118 -2.46 -6.32 -7.58
N TYR A 119 -1.13 -6.19 -7.58
CA TYR A 119 -0.45 -5.28 -8.51
C TYR A 119 -0.51 -5.83 -9.94
N GLY A 120 -0.13 -7.10 -10.13
CA GLY A 120 -0.31 -7.81 -11.39
C GLY A 120 0.48 -7.24 -12.56
N GLN A 121 1.69 -6.70 -12.34
CA GLN A 121 2.55 -6.12 -13.39
C GLN A 121 2.93 -7.09 -14.52
N PHE A 122 2.77 -8.40 -14.32
CA PHE A 122 3.03 -9.45 -15.32
C PHE A 122 1.78 -10.04 -15.96
N GLU A 123 0.62 -9.43 -15.72
CA GLU A 123 -0.62 -9.80 -16.42
C GLU A 123 -0.66 -9.21 -17.82
N GLU A 124 -1.53 -9.78 -18.65
CA GLU A 124 -1.73 -9.36 -20.03
C GLU A 124 -2.11 -7.88 -20.11
N ASP A 125 -1.64 -7.20 -21.16
CA ASP A 125 -1.82 -5.77 -21.44
C ASP A 125 -1.15 -4.79 -20.46
N ILE A 126 -0.65 -5.21 -19.30
CA ILE A 126 -0.18 -4.27 -18.27
C ILE A 126 1.10 -3.51 -18.67
N LEU A 127 2.11 -4.20 -19.18
CA LEU A 127 3.33 -3.53 -19.65
C LEU A 127 3.03 -2.60 -20.83
N ASP A 128 2.18 -3.01 -21.78
CA ASP A 128 1.76 -2.16 -22.90
C ASP A 128 0.96 -0.94 -22.42
N ALA A 129 0.11 -1.09 -21.41
CA ALA A 129 -0.59 0.02 -20.77
C ALA A 129 0.40 1.02 -20.14
N CYS A 130 1.44 0.55 -19.46
CA CYS A 130 2.48 1.42 -18.89
C CYS A 130 3.28 2.14 -19.99
N MET A 131 3.58 1.46 -21.11
CA MET A 131 4.23 2.07 -22.27
C MET A 131 3.33 3.11 -22.94
N PHE A 132 2.02 2.86 -22.98
CA PHE A 132 1.04 3.83 -23.45
C PHE A 132 0.98 5.08 -22.56
N LEU A 133 1.06 4.94 -21.24
CA LEU A 133 1.18 6.08 -20.32
C LEU A 133 2.47 6.87 -20.56
N LEU A 134 3.61 6.19 -20.75
CA LEU A 134 4.86 6.84 -21.13
C LEU A 134 4.75 7.61 -22.45
N ASP A 135 4.02 7.09 -23.43
CA ASP A 135 3.77 7.82 -24.68
C ASP A 135 2.83 9.01 -24.47
N LYS A 136 1.80 8.86 -23.62
CA LYS A 136 0.86 9.93 -23.27
C LYS A 136 1.52 11.08 -22.49
N SER A 137 2.56 10.79 -21.71
CA SER A 137 3.31 11.79 -20.93
C SER A 137 3.96 12.88 -21.76
N ASN A 138 4.09 12.70 -23.08
CA ASN A 138 4.83 13.57 -23.99
C ASN A 138 6.29 13.83 -23.56
N LEU A 139 6.84 13.02 -22.63
CA LEU A 139 8.23 13.10 -22.23
C LEU A 139 9.13 12.83 -23.43
N LYS A 140 10.14 13.71 -23.59
CA LYS A 140 11.14 13.52 -24.63
C LYS A 140 11.91 12.24 -24.34
N PRO A 141 12.40 11.53 -25.38
CA PRO A 141 13.19 10.30 -25.20
C PRO A 141 14.32 10.41 -24.17
N ARG A 142 15.02 11.55 -24.11
CA ARG A 142 16.09 11.81 -23.14
C ARG A 142 15.59 11.80 -21.69
N ASP A 143 14.36 12.26 -21.45
CA ASP A 143 13.76 12.39 -20.12
C ASP A 143 13.24 11.02 -19.64
N ARG A 144 12.89 10.12 -20.57
CA ARG A 144 12.51 8.72 -20.30
C ARG A 144 13.66 7.84 -19.79
N LYS A 145 14.88 8.37 -19.73
CA LYS A 145 16.05 7.75 -19.10
C LYS A 145 16.14 8.03 -17.60
N ASN A 146 15.41 9.04 -17.13
CA ASN A 146 15.55 9.55 -15.77
C ASN A 146 14.36 9.11 -14.91
N PRO A 147 14.56 8.23 -13.90
CA PRO A 147 13.47 7.76 -13.07
C PRO A 147 12.83 8.89 -12.25
N VAL A 148 13.53 10.00 -11.96
CA VAL A 148 12.97 11.18 -11.28
C VAL A 148 11.85 11.80 -12.11
N ILE A 149 12.13 12.07 -13.40
CA ILE A 149 11.17 12.69 -14.32
C ILE A 149 10.05 11.71 -14.66
N VAL A 150 10.37 10.43 -14.87
CA VAL A 150 9.37 9.40 -15.14
C VAL A 150 8.41 9.25 -13.96
N SER A 151 8.91 9.16 -12.73
CA SER A 151 8.06 9.00 -11.53
C SER A 151 7.10 10.17 -11.36
N ARG A 152 7.59 11.41 -11.54
CA ARG A 152 6.78 12.63 -11.49
C ARG A 152 5.71 12.67 -12.59
N ALA A 153 6.04 12.26 -13.81
CA ALA A 153 5.05 12.19 -14.88
C ALA A 153 4.00 11.09 -14.64
N MET A 154 4.40 9.96 -14.05
CA MET A 154 3.46 8.88 -13.73
C MET A 154 2.54 9.25 -12.56
N SER A 155 3.00 10.05 -11.58
CA SER A 155 2.11 10.53 -10.51
C SER A 155 0.98 11.39 -11.05
N ALA A 156 1.26 12.23 -12.06
CA ALA A 156 0.25 13.02 -12.77
C ALA A 156 -0.71 12.14 -13.59
N LEU A 157 -0.17 11.24 -14.42
CA LEU A 157 -0.98 10.46 -15.37
C LEU A 157 -1.82 9.36 -14.74
N VAL A 158 -1.50 8.95 -13.51
CA VAL A 158 -2.32 7.97 -12.78
C VAL A 158 -3.62 8.63 -12.29
N ASN A 159 -3.64 9.92 -11.99
CA ASN A 159 -4.88 10.67 -11.75
C ASN A 159 -5.39 11.35 -13.03
N ALA A 160 -6.67 11.73 -13.03
CA ALA A 160 -7.35 12.20 -14.24
C ALA A 160 -7.63 13.71 -14.27
N ASN A 161 -7.20 14.46 -13.26
CA ASN A 161 -7.66 15.83 -13.04
C ASN A 161 -7.28 16.79 -14.17
N ASP A 162 -6.09 16.63 -14.78
CA ASP A 162 -5.60 17.54 -15.82
C ASP A 162 -5.47 16.89 -17.21
N ASP A 163 -4.94 15.66 -17.26
CA ASP A 163 -4.48 15.02 -18.51
C ASP A 163 -5.37 13.88 -19.01
N CYS A 164 -6.61 13.77 -18.51
CA CYS A 164 -7.49 12.60 -18.73
C CYS A 164 -6.75 11.28 -18.41
N GLY A 165 -5.96 11.26 -17.34
CA GLY A 165 -5.18 10.10 -16.90
C GLY A 165 -6.05 8.91 -16.45
N VAL A 166 -5.43 7.97 -15.74
CA VAL A 166 -6.00 6.62 -15.55
C VAL A 166 -7.30 6.65 -14.76
N LEU A 167 -7.33 7.35 -13.62
CA LEU A 167 -8.37 7.17 -12.62
C LEU A 167 -8.89 8.52 -12.09
N LEU A 168 -10.22 8.66 -12.01
CA LEU A 168 -10.85 9.86 -11.42
C LEU A 168 -11.04 9.67 -9.92
N ALA A 169 -10.63 10.68 -9.15
CA ALA A 169 -10.71 10.68 -7.71
C ALA A 169 -12.13 11.01 -7.22
N ASN A 170 -12.64 10.31 -6.20
CA ASN A 170 -13.96 10.59 -5.63
C ASN A 170 -14.06 10.12 -4.16
N TRP A 171 -14.38 11.07 -3.28
CA TRP A 171 -14.66 10.87 -1.84
C TRP A 171 -16.05 11.34 -1.44
N SER A 172 -16.98 11.48 -2.40
CA SER A 172 -18.35 11.94 -2.10
C SER A 172 -19.20 10.91 -1.36
N GLY A 173 -18.74 9.66 -1.23
CA GLY A 173 -19.57 8.53 -0.80
C GLY A 173 -20.58 8.07 -1.86
N MET A 174 -20.63 8.72 -3.03
CA MET A 174 -21.57 8.42 -4.12
C MET A 174 -20.83 8.09 -5.42
N TYR A 175 -20.91 6.82 -5.84
CA TYR A 175 -20.12 6.29 -6.97
C TYR A 175 -20.96 5.93 -8.20
N LYS A 176 -22.04 6.68 -8.46
CA LYS A 176 -22.90 6.45 -9.62
C LYS A 176 -22.10 6.59 -10.92
N GLY A 177 -22.34 5.68 -11.87
CA GLY A 177 -21.67 5.66 -13.17
C GLY A 177 -20.26 5.04 -13.17
N GLY A 178 -19.76 4.61 -12.02
CA GLY A 178 -18.46 3.97 -11.89
C GLY A 178 -18.44 2.82 -10.88
N THR A 179 -17.23 2.43 -10.52
CA THR A 179 -16.93 1.42 -9.50
C THR A 179 -16.57 2.13 -8.20
N SER A 180 -17.18 1.70 -7.09
CA SER A 180 -16.78 2.20 -5.76
C SER A 180 -15.29 1.93 -5.53
N PRO A 181 -14.51 2.90 -5.02
CA PRO A 181 -13.09 2.73 -4.69
C PRO A 181 -12.85 1.52 -3.77
N LEU A 182 -13.80 1.25 -2.87
CA LEU A 182 -13.74 0.10 -1.98
C LEU A 182 -13.86 -1.22 -2.72
N ALA A 183 -14.40 -1.31 -3.94
CA ALA A 183 -14.61 -2.57 -4.66
C ALA A 183 -13.35 -3.12 -5.35
N TRP A 184 -12.37 -2.28 -5.66
CA TRP A 184 -11.16 -2.70 -6.37
C TRP A 184 -10.32 -3.72 -5.58
N THR A 185 -9.92 -4.82 -6.19
CA THR A 185 -9.04 -5.84 -5.61
C THR A 185 -7.58 -5.73 -6.08
N GLY A 186 -7.33 -4.91 -7.10
CA GLY A 186 -6.02 -4.78 -7.72
C GLY A 186 -6.00 -3.71 -8.83
N SER A 187 -4.82 -3.49 -9.36
CA SER A 187 -4.53 -2.51 -10.42
C SER A 187 -4.81 -3.05 -11.82
N THR A 188 -4.79 -4.37 -11.99
CA THR A 188 -4.93 -5.03 -13.30
C THR A 188 -6.24 -4.67 -14.01
N PRO A 189 -7.44 -4.76 -13.38
CA PRO A 189 -8.69 -4.41 -14.04
C PRO A 189 -8.75 -2.93 -14.46
N ILE A 190 -8.19 -2.04 -13.63
CA ILE A 190 -8.17 -0.58 -13.86
C ILE A 190 -7.32 -0.26 -15.08
N LEU A 191 -6.07 -0.72 -15.11
CA LEU A 191 -5.14 -0.44 -16.20
C LEU A 191 -5.58 -1.08 -17.52
N GLN A 192 -6.13 -2.30 -17.48
CA GLN A 192 -6.68 -2.95 -18.67
C GLN A 192 -7.91 -2.21 -19.22
N GLN A 193 -8.83 -1.77 -18.35
CA GLN A 193 -9.98 -0.98 -18.77
C GLN A 193 -9.53 0.34 -19.39
N TYR A 194 -8.60 1.05 -18.74
CA TYR A 194 -8.05 2.30 -19.25
C TYR A 194 -7.38 2.10 -20.61
N PHE A 195 -6.52 1.09 -20.75
CA PHE A 195 -5.79 0.83 -21.98
C PHE A 195 -6.71 0.46 -23.15
N ARG A 196 -7.73 -0.36 -22.91
CA ARG A 196 -8.69 -0.79 -23.95
C ARG A 196 -9.63 0.33 -24.37
N THR A 197 -10.11 1.13 -23.43
CA THR A 197 -11.12 2.17 -23.71
C THR A 197 -10.51 3.52 -24.03
N GLN A 198 -9.26 3.75 -23.60
CA GLN A 198 -8.57 5.04 -23.60
C GLN A 198 -9.37 6.15 -22.89
N LYS A 199 -10.26 5.76 -21.97
CA LYS A 199 -11.10 6.64 -21.16
C LYS A 199 -10.75 6.45 -19.71
N THR A 200 -10.80 7.55 -18.97
CA THR A 200 -10.62 7.56 -17.51
C THR A 200 -11.55 6.58 -16.83
N VAL A 201 -11.00 5.82 -15.88
CA VAL A 201 -11.72 4.85 -15.05
C VAL A 201 -12.31 5.57 -13.84
N LEU A 202 -13.53 5.19 -13.47
CA LEU A 202 -14.26 5.75 -12.33
C LEU A 202 -14.46 4.64 -11.29
N TYR A 203 -14.14 4.79 -10.00
CA TYR A 203 -13.43 5.88 -9.32
C TYR A 203 -12.28 5.33 -8.46
N GLY A 204 -11.43 6.23 -7.96
CA GLY A 204 -10.30 5.94 -7.08
C GLY A 204 -10.26 6.79 -5.82
N GLN A 205 -9.52 6.28 -4.84
CA GLN A 205 -9.07 6.98 -3.64
C GLN A 205 -7.61 6.62 -3.38
N CYS A 206 -6.98 7.19 -2.35
CA CYS A 206 -5.52 7.18 -2.15
C CYS A 206 -4.88 5.79 -2.30
N TRP A 207 -5.41 4.75 -1.63
CA TRP A 207 -4.86 3.39 -1.75
C TRP A 207 -4.99 2.79 -3.16
N VAL A 208 -6.02 3.19 -3.92
CA VAL A 208 -6.20 2.75 -5.31
C VAL A 208 -5.15 3.43 -6.19
N PHE A 209 -4.95 4.75 -6.02
CA PHE A 209 -3.91 5.50 -6.72
C PHE A 209 -2.51 4.94 -6.42
N ALA A 210 -2.17 4.75 -5.14
CA ALA A 210 -0.90 4.16 -4.73
C ALA A 210 -0.69 2.74 -5.28
N GLY A 211 -1.74 1.91 -5.27
CA GLY A 211 -1.69 0.57 -5.85
C GLY A 211 -1.41 0.58 -7.35
N VAL A 212 -2.11 1.44 -8.11
CA VAL A 212 -1.91 1.63 -9.55
C VAL A 212 -0.53 2.20 -9.85
N LEU A 213 -0.10 3.25 -9.15
CA LEU A 213 1.22 3.85 -9.33
C LEU A 213 2.33 2.83 -9.04
N THR A 214 2.25 2.08 -7.94
CA THR A 214 3.20 1.00 -7.63
C THR A 214 3.26 -0.03 -8.75
N THR A 215 2.12 -0.40 -9.34
CA THR A 215 2.08 -1.33 -10.49
C THR A 215 2.79 -0.76 -11.70
N VAL A 216 2.54 0.50 -12.04
CA VAL A 216 3.18 1.19 -13.17
C VAL A 216 4.69 1.24 -12.96
N MET A 217 5.15 1.70 -11.79
CA MET A 217 6.58 1.86 -11.51
C MET A 217 7.32 0.51 -11.49
N ARG A 218 6.72 -0.54 -10.88
CA ARG A 218 7.27 -1.92 -10.94
C ARG A 218 7.33 -2.46 -12.36
N SER A 219 6.31 -2.20 -13.19
CA SER A 219 6.28 -2.61 -14.61
C SER A 219 7.39 -1.94 -15.42
N LEU A 220 7.73 -0.70 -15.09
CA LEU A 220 8.82 0.04 -15.72
C LEU A 220 10.21 -0.30 -15.15
N GLY A 221 10.29 -1.19 -14.16
CA GLY A 221 11.55 -1.65 -13.56
C GLY A 221 12.05 -0.79 -12.40
N VAL A 222 11.26 0.16 -11.89
CA VAL A 222 11.61 0.99 -10.72
C VAL A 222 11.15 0.26 -9.45
N PRO A 223 12.05 -0.09 -8.52
CA PRO A 223 11.65 -0.71 -7.26
C PRO A 223 10.72 0.21 -6.47
N SER A 224 9.55 -0.30 -6.08
CA SER A 224 8.47 0.52 -5.52
C SER A 224 7.71 -0.21 -4.41
N ARG A 225 7.19 0.53 -3.42
CA ARG A 225 6.32 0.00 -2.35
C ARG A 225 5.21 0.99 -1.99
N THR A 226 4.03 0.49 -1.64
CA THR A 226 2.97 1.34 -1.07
C THR A 226 3.29 1.67 0.39
N VAL A 227 3.02 2.90 0.79
CA VAL A 227 3.22 3.40 2.15
C VAL A 227 1.91 3.98 2.65
N THR A 228 1.54 3.63 3.88
CA THR A 228 0.38 4.22 4.57
C THR A 228 0.87 5.09 5.70
N ASN A 229 0.43 6.35 5.74
CA ASN A 229 0.57 7.24 6.88
C ASN A 229 -0.74 7.28 7.66
N PHE A 230 -0.73 7.12 8.99
CA PHE A 230 -1.94 7.25 9.82
C PHE A 230 -1.97 8.61 10.50
N ALA A 231 -3.17 9.18 10.66
CA ALA A 231 -3.35 10.58 11.03
C ALA A 231 -2.53 11.51 10.10
N SER A 232 -2.79 11.39 8.80
CA SER A 232 -2.10 12.17 7.77
C SER A 232 -2.72 13.56 7.68
N ALA A 233 -1.91 14.58 7.89
CA ALA A 233 -2.36 15.95 7.68
C ALA A 233 -2.53 16.24 6.19
N HIS A 234 -3.52 17.06 5.85
CA HIS A 234 -3.61 17.76 4.59
C HIS A 234 -3.66 19.25 4.93
N ASP A 235 -2.47 19.85 5.02
CA ASP A 235 -2.24 21.28 5.26
C ASP A 235 -2.42 22.04 3.94
N THR A 236 -3.49 22.84 3.86
CA THR A 236 -3.85 23.62 2.69
C THR A 236 -3.19 25.02 2.69
N GLU A 237 -2.75 25.49 3.84
CA GLU A 237 -2.20 26.84 4.05
C GLU A 237 -0.66 26.88 3.97
N GLN A 238 -0.01 25.71 3.95
CA GLN A 238 1.44 25.53 3.92
C GLN A 238 2.15 26.13 5.14
N ASN A 239 1.49 26.10 6.29
CA ASN A 239 1.95 26.68 7.55
C ASN A 239 2.47 25.61 8.54
N LEU A 240 2.49 24.32 8.14
CA LEU A 240 2.84 23.16 8.96
C LEU A 240 1.94 22.96 10.18
N ARG A 241 0.72 23.47 10.13
CA ARG A 241 -0.30 23.28 11.15
C ARG A 241 -1.57 22.76 10.50
N VAL A 242 -2.41 22.15 11.32
CA VAL A 242 -3.78 21.78 10.94
C VAL A 242 -4.71 22.38 11.97
N ASP A 243 -5.45 23.39 11.55
CA ASP A 243 -6.35 24.14 12.42
C ASP A 243 -7.76 23.52 12.45
N VAL A 244 -8.23 23.16 13.64
CA VAL A 244 -9.57 22.60 13.86
C VAL A 244 -10.42 23.60 14.63
N TYR A 245 -11.42 24.16 13.96
CA TYR A 245 -12.32 25.16 14.54
C TYR A 245 -13.59 24.49 15.09
N LEU A 246 -13.83 24.67 16.38
CA LEU A 246 -14.98 24.15 17.10
C LEU A 246 -15.88 25.28 17.61
N ASN A 247 -17.18 25.05 17.68
CA ASN A 247 -18.12 25.95 18.34
C ASN A 247 -18.28 25.63 19.85
N GLU A 248 -19.05 26.43 20.59
CA GLU A 248 -19.30 26.23 22.03
C GLU A 248 -19.99 24.89 22.39
N LYS A 249 -20.52 24.15 21.40
CA LYS A 249 -21.12 22.81 21.57
C LYS A 249 -20.14 21.67 21.25
N GLY A 250 -18.91 21.98 20.88
CA GLY A 250 -17.91 21.01 20.44
C GLY A 250 -18.13 20.49 19.02
N GLN A 251 -18.95 21.16 18.22
CA GLN A 251 -19.16 20.78 16.81
C GLN A 251 -18.11 21.45 15.94
N LYS A 252 -17.62 20.72 14.94
CA LYS A 252 -16.67 21.26 13.95
C LYS A 252 -17.36 22.29 13.04
N ILE A 253 -16.69 23.41 12.80
CA ILE A 253 -17.15 24.45 11.88
C ILE A 253 -16.52 24.18 10.51
N GLU A 254 -17.30 23.57 9.61
CA GLU A 254 -16.80 23.13 8.29
C GLU A 254 -16.29 24.30 7.43
N ASP A 255 -16.96 25.46 7.47
CA ASP A 255 -16.60 26.61 6.64
C ASP A 255 -15.24 27.25 7.02
N LEU A 256 -14.79 27.05 8.26
CA LEU A 256 -13.50 27.56 8.75
C LEU A 256 -12.41 26.49 8.75
N THR A 257 -12.78 25.21 8.86
CA THR A 257 -11.80 24.11 8.90
C THR A 257 -11.55 23.56 7.50
N THR A 258 -10.73 24.28 6.72
CA THR A 258 -10.32 23.85 5.38
C THR A 258 -9.32 22.70 5.41
N ASP A 259 -8.47 22.65 6.44
CA ASP A 259 -7.55 21.54 6.64
C ASP A 259 -8.26 20.27 7.09
N SER A 260 -7.65 19.13 6.77
CA SER A 260 -8.19 17.84 7.17
C SER A 260 -7.11 16.91 7.68
N ILE A 261 -7.50 16.05 8.62
CA ILE A 261 -6.65 14.95 9.07
C ILE A 261 -7.32 13.68 8.62
N TRP A 262 -6.65 13.00 7.72
CA TRP A 262 -7.10 11.72 7.21
C TRP A 262 -6.69 10.65 8.20
N ASN A 263 -7.61 9.77 8.58
CA ASN A 263 -7.32 8.62 9.44
C ASN A 263 -6.12 7.84 8.93
N PHE A 264 -6.05 7.70 7.61
CA PHE A 264 -4.89 7.27 6.90
C PHE A 264 -4.85 7.88 5.49
N HIS A 265 -3.64 8.01 4.97
CA HIS A 265 -3.37 8.34 3.57
C HIS A 265 -2.34 7.36 3.01
N VAL A 266 -2.40 7.09 1.70
CA VAL A 266 -1.55 6.09 1.06
C VAL A 266 -0.90 6.66 -0.20
N TRP A 267 0.43 6.59 -0.27
CA TRP A 267 1.23 6.96 -1.43
C TRP A 267 2.22 5.84 -1.82
N THR A 268 3.14 6.12 -2.75
CA THR A 268 4.16 5.17 -3.22
C THR A 268 5.58 5.69 -2.94
N ASP A 269 6.41 4.85 -2.30
CA ASP A 269 7.86 5.05 -2.29
C ASP A 269 8.48 4.40 -3.52
N VAL A 270 9.38 5.11 -4.19
CA VAL A 270 10.17 4.63 -5.33
C VAL A 270 11.66 4.73 -5.03
N TRP A 271 12.45 3.73 -5.44
CA TRP A 271 13.89 3.68 -5.16
C TRP A 271 14.70 4.21 -6.34
N MET A 272 15.54 5.24 -6.09
CA MET A 272 16.47 5.76 -7.08
C MET A 272 17.59 6.61 -6.45
N THR A 273 18.66 6.83 -7.22
CA THR A 273 19.62 7.90 -6.97
C THR A 273 19.04 9.27 -7.34
N ARG A 274 19.55 10.34 -6.72
CA ARG A 274 19.14 11.73 -7.00
C ARG A 274 20.31 12.59 -7.52
N PRO A 275 20.76 12.37 -8.77
CA PRO A 275 21.88 13.13 -9.33
C PRO A 275 21.57 14.63 -9.52
N ASP A 276 20.29 15.01 -9.45
CA ASP A 276 19.80 16.37 -9.45
C ASP A 276 19.93 17.09 -8.09
N LEU A 277 20.21 16.34 -7.01
CA LEU A 277 20.36 16.86 -5.64
C LEU A 277 21.78 16.67 -5.10
N PRO A 278 22.15 17.32 -3.98
CA PRO A 278 23.39 17.02 -3.28
C PRO A 278 23.50 15.54 -2.88
N GLN A 279 24.73 15.06 -2.68
CA GLN A 279 24.97 13.68 -2.28
C GLN A 279 24.28 13.36 -0.95
N GLY A 280 23.68 12.17 -0.85
CA GLY A 280 23.08 11.65 0.36
C GLY A 280 21.55 11.66 0.37
N TYR A 281 20.88 12.11 -0.70
CA TYR A 281 19.41 12.06 -0.84
C TYR A 281 18.91 10.92 -1.75
N GLU A 282 19.80 10.00 -2.14
CA GLU A 282 19.46 8.74 -2.78
C GLU A 282 18.63 7.79 -1.88
N GLY A 283 18.04 6.77 -2.50
CA GLY A 283 17.25 5.75 -1.83
C GLY A 283 15.76 5.94 -2.10
N TRP A 284 14.93 5.75 -1.07
CA TRP A 284 13.48 5.91 -1.18
C TRP A 284 13.07 7.37 -1.37
N GLN A 285 12.17 7.58 -2.33
CA GLN A 285 11.54 8.85 -2.63
C GLN A 285 10.03 8.69 -2.57
N ALA A 286 9.35 9.56 -1.82
CA ALA A 286 7.89 9.58 -1.74
C ALA A 286 7.31 10.22 -3.01
N VAL A 287 6.35 9.54 -3.62
CA VAL A 287 5.62 9.97 -4.82
C VAL A 287 4.14 9.67 -4.61
N ASP A 288 3.30 10.68 -4.80
CA ASP A 288 1.86 10.54 -4.60
C ASP A 288 1.09 10.89 -5.88
N ALA A 289 0.24 9.94 -6.29
CA ALA A 289 -0.66 10.10 -7.44
C ALA A 289 -2.06 10.55 -7.00
N THR A 290 -2.32 10.70 -5.71
CA THR A 290 -3.59 11.23 -5.20
C THR A 290 -3.64 12.74 -5.49
N PRO A 291 -4.68 13.25 -6.17
CA PRO A 291 -4.74 14.66 -6.53
C PRO A 291 -5.18 15.50 -5.32
N GLN A 292 -4.23 15.86 -4.47
CA GLN A 292 -4.44 16.77 -3.33
C GLN A 292 -4.00 18.19 -3.69
N GLU A 293 -2.70 18.39 -3.92
CA GLU A 293 -2.13 19.70 -4.21
C GLU A 293 -1.62 19.82 -5.65
N ILE A 294 -1.69 21.05 -6.19
CA ILE A 294 -1.19 21.38 -7.51
C ILE A 294 0.30 21.74 -7.41
N SER A 295 1.16 20.98 -8.09
CA SER A 295 2.59 21.26 -8.18
C SER A 295 2.98 21.65 -9.61
N GLN A 296 3.45 22.89 -9.77
CA GLN A 296 3.80 23.47 -11.07
C GLN A 296 2.62 23.47 -12.07
N GLY A 297 1.41 23.71 -11.58
CA GLY A 297 0.20 23.84 -12.39
C GLY A 297 -0.48 22.53 -12.78
N VAL A 298 -0.04 21.39 -12.23
CA VAL A 298 -0.60 20.05 -12.47
C VAL A 298 -0.74 19.29 -11.14
N PHE A 299 -1.76 18.44 -11.00
CA PHE A 299 -1.91 17.50 -9.89
C PHE A 299 -0.86 16.38 -9.96
N GLN A 300 0.31 16.64 -9.37
CA GLN A 300 1.45 15.73 -9.30
C GLN A 300 2.21 15.97 -8.00
N CYS A 301 2.77 14.92 -7.40
CA CYS A 301 3.51 15.06 -6.14
C CYS A 301 4.76 14.16 -6.12
N GLY A 302 5.90 14.76 -5.76
CA GLY A 302 7.19 14.09 -5.66
C GLY A 302 7.96 14.00 -6.98
N PRO A 303 9.10 13.28 -7.01
CA PRO A 303 9.69 12.50 -5.92
C PRO A 303 10.38 13.36 -4.83
N ALA A 304 9.95 13.20 -3.58
CA ALA A 304 10.56 13.82 -2.40
C ALA A 304 11.48 12.81 -1.68
N PRO A 305 12.76 13.14 -1.40
CA PRO A 305 13.63 12.22 -0.67
C PRO A 305 13.15 12.02 0.77
N LEU A 306 13.00 10.76 1.23
CA LEU A 306 12.61 10.47 2.61
C LEU A 306 13.56 11.10 3.63
N LYS A 307 14.86 11.15 3.31
CA LYS A 307 15.84 11.81 4.15
C LYS A 307 15.61 13.33 4.26
N ALA A 308 15.21 13.98 3.17
CA ALA A 308 14.91 15.41 3.17
C ALA A 308 13.68 15.69 4.05
N ILE A 309 12.64 14.87 3.92
CA ILE A 309 11.46 14.90 4.78
C ILE A 309 11.87 14.71 6.25
N ARG A 310 12.65 13.68 6.56
CA ARG A 310 13.11 13.42 7.92
C ARG A 310 13.93 14.56 8.54
N GLN A 311 14.71 15.27 7.74
CA GLN A 311 15.62 16.32 8.21
C GLN A 311 15.02 17.74 8.18
N GLY A 312 13.79 17.91 7.71
CA GLY A 312 13.19 19.23 7.51
C GLY A 312 13.84 20.03 6.37
N ASP A 313 14.46 19.36 5.39
CA ASP A 313 15.05 20.00 4.20
C ASP A 313 13.97 20.33 3.15
N VAL A 314 12.93 21.05 3.57
CA VAL A 314 11.71 21.25 2.79
C VAL A 314 11.91 22.12 1.54
N TYR A 315 13.04 22.82 1.42
CA TYR A 315 13.42 23.60 0.24
C TYR A 315 13.84 22.74 -0.95
N LEU A 316 14.11 21.44 -0.75
CA LEU A 316 14.51 20.54 -1.83
C LEU A 316 13.31 20.08 -2.65
N THR A 317 13.49 20.01 -3.97
CA THR A 317 12.47 19.50 -4.88
C THR A 317 12.40 17.98 -4.86
N TYR A 318 11.23 17.37 -5.06
CA TYR A 318 9.94 18.01 -5.38
C TYR A 318 8.97 17.84 -4.22
N ASP A 319 8.14 18.85 -3.96
CA ASP A 319 6.97 18.77 -3.07
C ASP A 319 7.28 18.34 -1.62
N THR A 320 8.55 18.43 -1.20
CA THR A 320 9.01 18.04 0.14
C THR A 320 8.27 18.80 1.24
N LYS A 321 7.91 20.07 1.01
CA LYS A 321 7.11 20.89 1.94
C LYS A 321 5.77 20.22 2.27
N PHE A 322 5.03 19.85 1.24
CA PHE A 322 3.72 19.23 1.37
C PHE A 322 3.84 17.90 2.11
N ILE A 323 4.70 16.99 1.63
CA ILE A 323 4.87 15.66 2.26
C ILE A 323 5.42 15.76 3.69
N PHE A 324 6.23 16.78 4.00
CA PHE A 324 6.67 17.05 5.36
C PHE A 324 5.50 17.41 6.28
N ALA A 325 4.59 18.28 5.83
CA ALA A 325 3.39 18.64 6.58
C ALA A 325 2.52 17.40 6.85
N GLU A 326 2.34 16.53 5.85
CA GLU A 326 1.53 15.29 5.98
C GLU A 326 1.95 14.40 7.17
N VAL A 327 3.24 14.42 7.55
CA VAL A 327 3.81 13.57 8.60
C VAL A 327 4.26 14.31 9.87
N ASN A 328 4.39 15.63 9.85
CA ASN A 328 4.91 16.42 10.98
C ASN A 328 4.06 17.62 11.41
N ALA A 329 2.94 17.92 10.73
CA ALA A 329 2.16 19.10 11.09
C ALA A 329 1.68 19.06 12.56
N ASP A 330 1.66 20.22 13.22
CA ASP A 330 1.09 20.35 14.56
C ASP A 330 -0.43 20.55 14.45
N LYS A 331 -1.22 19.88 15.29
CA LYS A 331 -2.69 20.00 15.27
C LYS A 331 -3.13 21.02 16.32
N VAL A 332 -3.85 22.06 15.90
CA VAL A 332 -4.29 23.14 16.80
C VAL A 332 -5.81 23.18 16.86
N PHE A 333 -6.37 23.26 18.06
CA PHE A 333 -7.80 23.42 18.26
C PHE A 333 -8.13 24.86 18.62
N TRP A 334 -9.12 25.42 17.94
CA TRP A 334 -9.62 26.76 18.15
C TRP A 334 -11.10 26.71 18.55
N LEU A 335 -11.47 27.43 19.59
CA LEU A 335 -12.87 27.73 19.88
C LEU A 335 -13.26 29.00 19.16
N VAL A 336 -14.35 28.94 18.40
CA VAL A 336 -14.95 30.09 17.74
C VAL A 336 -16.23 30.47 18.46
N LYS A 337 -16.29 31.72 18.91
CA LYS A 337 -17.45 32.31 19.57
C LYS A 337 -17.91 33.55 18.82
N GLU A 338 -19.20 33.63 18.54
CA GLU A 338 -19.81 34.83 17.98
C GLU A 338 -20.15 35.82 19.10
N VAL A 339 -19.40 36.93 19.16
CA VAL A 339 -19.62 38.01 20.14
C VAL A 339 -19.92 39.30 19.38
N ASN A 340 -21.12 39.84 19.54
CA ASN A 340 -21.56 41.08 18.88
C ASN A 340 -21.41 41.06 17.34
N GLY A 341 -21.51 39.88 16.71
CA GLY A 341 -21.35 39.70 15.27
C GLY A 341 -19.90 39.65 14.78
N VAL A 342 -18.94 39.52 15.69
CA VAL A 342 -17.52 39.25 15.40
C VAL A 342 -17.16 37.87 15.93
N SER A 343 -16.55 37.05 15.08
CA SER A 343 -16.02 35.74 15.46
C SER A 343 -14.73 35.92 16.27
N GLU A 344 -14.79 35.65 17.56
CA GLU A 344 -13.64 35.59 18.45
C GLU A 344 -13.06 34.17 18.42
N MET A 345 -11.74 34.05 18.21
CA MET A 345 -11.04 32.78 18.16
C MET A 345 -10.13 32.63 19.38
N THR A 346 -10.31 31.56 20.15
CA THR A 346 -9.47 31.24 21.32
C THR A 346 -8.74 29.91 21.07
N LYS A 347 -7.41 29.89 21.18
CA LYS A 347 -6.63 28.65 21.12
C LYS A 347 -6.97 27.79 22.35
N LEU A 348 -7.45 26.57 22.11
CA LEU A 348 -7.80 25.61 23.16
C LEU A 348 -6.59 24.78 23.56
N ARG A 349 -5.96 24.14 22.57
CA ARG A 349 -4.80 23.27 22.78
C ARG A 349 -4.06 23.04 21.46
N GLU A 350 -2.81 22.61 21.59
CA GLU A 350 -1.94 22.24 20.49
C GLU A 350 -1.37 20.85 20.75
N GLU A 351 -1.46 19.98 19.75
CA GLU A 351 -0.96 18.62 19.79
C GLU A 351 0.13 18.45 18.75
N THR A 352 1.35 18.28 19.23
CA THR A 352 2.53 18.25 18.37
C THR A 352 2.98 16.83 17.98
N LEU A 353 2.35 15.81 18.55
CA LEU A 353 2.77 14.40 18.47
C LEU A 353 1.71 13.49 17.80
N VAL A 354 0.64 14.06 17.25
CA VAL A 354 -0.53 13.27 16.80
C VAL A 354 -0.53 12.97 15.30
N ILE A 355 0.11 13.80 14.48
CA ILE A 355 0.18 13.64 13.02
C ILE A 355 1.31 12.67 12.64
N GLY A 356 1.12 11.92 11.57
CA GLY A 356 2.20 11.14 10.97
C GLY A 356 2.57 9.88 11.74
N ARG A 357 1.59 9.06 12.12
CA ARG A 357 1.76 7.92 13.03
C ARG A 357 1.86 6.60 12.28
N SER A 358 2.62 5.67 12.87
CA SER A 358 2.68 4.27 12.44
C SER A 358 2.86 4.11 10.92
N ILE A 359 3.72 4.91 10.30
CA ILE A 359 3.91 4.91 8.84
C ILE A 359 4.33 3.50 8.43
N SER A 360 3.53 2.87 7.57
CA SER A 360 3.52 1.42 7.40
C SER A 360 3.75 1.01 5.96
N THR A 361 4.51 -0.06 5.77
CA THR A 361 4.60 -0.77 4.49
C THR A 361 4.57 -2.28 4.70
N LYS A 362 4.46 -3.04 3.62
CA LYS A 362 4.55 -4.51 3.69
C LYS A 362 6.01 -4.91 3.85
N ALA A 363 6.29 -5.75 4.84
CA ALA A 363 7.62 -6.29 5.07
C ALA A 363 8.13 -7.14 3.90
N VAL A 364 9.45 -7.12 3.71
CA VAL A 364 10.14 -7.91 2.67
C VAL A 364 9.95 -9.40 2.91
N GLY A 365 9.32 -10.11 1.96
CA GLY A 365 9.19 -11.56 1.99
C GLY A 365 8.15 -12.12 2.96
N SER A 366 7.43 -11.28 3.71
CA SER A 366 6.30 -11.68 4.56
C SER A 366 5.08 -10.79 4.34
N ASN A 367 3.90 -11.25 4.77
CA ASN A 367 2.64 -10.49 4.67
C ASN A 367 2.34 -9.70 5.96
N THR A 368 3.39 -9.33 6.69
CA THR A 368 3.30 -8.62 7.97
C THR A 368 3.60 -7.13 7.78
N ARG A 369 3.04 -6.30 8.66
CA ARG A 369 3.29 -4.86 8.69
C ARG A 369 4.74 -4.60 9.10
N GLU A 370 5.40 -3.72 8.38
CA GLU A 370 6.67 -3.10 8.77
C GLU A 370 6.41 -1.63 9.10
N ASP A 371 6.87 -1.20 10.26
CA ASP A 371 6.82 0.20 10.66
C ASP A 371 8.07 0.92 10.16
N ILE A 372 7.87 1.96 9.35
CA ILE A 372 8.91 2.75 8.72
C ILE A 372 8.83 4.22 9.13
N THR A 373 8.14 4.55 10.22
CA THR A 373 8.00 5.93 10.74
C THR A 373 9.36 6.61 10.91
N ALA A 374 10.36 5.88 11.41
CA ALA A 374 11.72 6.39 11.60
C ALA A 374 12.46 6.74 10.29
N GLN A 375 11.95 6.33 9.13
CA GLN A 375 12.48 6.73 7.82
C GLN A 375 12.00 8.13 7.41
N TYR A 376 10.83 8.54 7.92
CA TYR A 376 10.14 9.79 7.57
C TYR A 376 10.34 10.90 8.60
N LYS A 377 10.45 10.57 9.89
CA LYS A 377 10.62 11.56 10.95
C LYS A 377 11.43 11.02 12.11
N PHE A 378 11.94 11.90 12.95
CA PHE A 378 12.59 11.54 14.20
C PHE A 378 11.55 11.08 15.23
N THR A 379 12.01 10.44 16.30
CA THR A 379 11.14 9.97 17.36
C THR A 379 10.43 11.15 18.01
N GLU A 380 9.11 11.07 18.14
CA GLU A 380 8.30 12.09 18.80
C GLU A 380 8.79 12.40 20.22
N GLY A 381 8.84 13.69 20.54
CA GLY A 381 9.37 14.19 21.81
C GLY A 381 10.90 14.26 21.90
N SER A 382 11.63 13.86 20.86
CA SER A 382 13.09 14.01 20.81
C SER A 382 13.51 15.44 20.42
N PRO A 383 14.68 15.93 20.87
CA PRO A 383 15.20 17.22 20.45
C PRO A 383 15.45 17.31 18.93
N GLU A 384 15.78 16.18 18.29
CA GLU A 384 16.01 16.12 16.83
C GLU A 384 14.72 16.34 16.04
N GLU A 385 13.59 15.86 16.58
CA GLU A 385 12.28 16.02 15.98
C GLU A 385 11.85 17.49 15.97
N ARG A 386 11.94 18.18 17.11
CA ARG A 386 11.67 19.63 17.17
C ARG A 386 12.62 20.46 16.31
N LYS A 387 13.92 20.13 16.27
CA LYS A 387 14.88 20.80 15.38
C LYS A 387 14.53 20.64 13.90
N ALA A 388 14.00 19.49 13.49
CA ALA A 388 13.56 19.28 12.11
C ALA A 388 12.34 20.15 11.79
N MET A 389 11.38 20.27 12.72
CA MET A 389 10.22 21.15 12.60
C MET A 389 10.64 22.63 12.54
N GLU A 390 11.47 23.09 13.47
CA GLU A 390 12.02 24.47 13.49
C GLU A 390 12.74 24.81 12.17
N LYS A 391 13.55 23.87 11.68
CA LYS A 391 14.25 24.03 10.40
C LYS A 391 13.28 24.13 9.24
N ALA A 392 12.27 23.25 9.17
CA ALA A 392 11.25 23.32 8.13
C ALA A 392 10.48 24.65 8.18
N CYS A 393 10.07 25.06 9.37
CA CYS A 393 9.41 26.34 9.61
C CYS A 393 10.27 27.54 9.21
N SER A 394 11.59 27.49 9.37
CA SER A 394 12.48 28.60 8.94
C SER A 394 12.45 28.86 7.43
N TYR A 395 12.00 27.90 6.62
CA TYR A 395 11.82 28.03 5.17
C TYR A 395 10.37 28.28 4.74
N LEU A 396 9.47 28.41 5.72
CA LEU A 396 8.04 28.62 5.56
C LEU A 396 7.60 29.84 6.39
N SER A 397 6.37 30.28 6.18
CA SER A 397 5.78 31.37 6.97
C SER A 397 5.01 30.78 8.16
N CYS A 398 5.69 30.04 9.05
CA CYS A 398 5.07 29.59 10.28
C CYS A 398 4.89 30.79 11.22
N GLU A 399 3.68 31.32 11.34
CA GLU A 399 3.38 32.33 12.35
C GLU A 399 3.03 31.64 13.67
N ASP A 400 3.66 32.05 14.77
CA ASP A 400 3.22 31.64 16.09
C ASP A 400 1.92 32.37 16.42
N GLY A 401 0.80 31.63 16.36
CA GLY A 401 -0.48 32.12 16.84
C GLY A 401 -0.36 32.51 18.32
N PRO A 402 -1.24 33.41 18.81
CA PRO A 402 -1.15 33.96 20.15
C PRO A 402 -1.00 32.84 21.20
N GLU A 403 0.04 32.95 22.04
CA GLU A 403 0.23 32.08 23.19
C GLU A 403 -1.03 32.12 24.06
N ALA A 404 -1.49 30.95 24.50
CA ALA A 404 -2.57 30.89 25.46
C ALA A 404 -2.16 31.68 26.71
N ALA A 405 -3.00 32.62 27.13
CA ALA A 405 -2.71 33.41 28.32
C ALA A 405 -2.53 32.46 29.53
N PRO A 406 -1.54 32.69 30.40
CA PRO A 406 -1.33 31.86 31.58
C PRO A 406 -2.56 31.98 32.51
N THR A 407 -3.42 30.96 32.49
CA THR A 407 -4.56 30.82 33.41
C THR A 407 -4.12 30.10 34.69
N GLU A 408 -4.77 30.39 35.82
CA GLU A 408 -4.62 29.55 37.02
C GLU A 408 -5.00 28.11 36.66
N GLU A 409 -4.08 27.15 36.83
CA GLU A 409 -4.37 25.74 36.55
C GLU A 409 -5.45 25.21 37.51
N ALA A 410 -6.68 25.03 37.02
CA ALA A 410 -7.76 24.46 37.83
C ALA A 410 -7.53 22.99 38.20
N ASN A 411 -6.46 22.36 37.65
CA ASN A 411 -6.07 20.97 37.91
C ASN A 411 -7.21 19.96 37.63
N ILE A 412 -7.98 20.26 36.57
CA ILE A 412 -9.01 19.39 36.01
C ILE A 412 -8.43 18.60 34.84
N GLU A 413 -8.62 17.29 34.84
CA GLU A 413 -8.25 16.41 33.72
C GLU A 413 -9.53 15.86 33.06
N LEU A 414 -9.62 15.99 31.74
CA LEU A 414 -10.71 15.49 30.91
C LEU A 414 -10.25 14.24 30.17
N LYS A 415 -11.05 13.16 30.17
CA LYS A 415 -10.78 11.92 29.43
C LYS A 415 -12.05 11.38 28.79
N ILE A 416 -11.91 10.73 27.65
CA ILE A 416 -13.01 9.99 27.03
C ILE A 416 -12.74 8.49 27.15
N GLN A 417 -13.67 7.77 27.78
CA GLN A 417 -13.65 6.32 27.84
C GLN A 417 -14.66 5.75 26.84
N ALA A 418 -14.17 4.92 25.92
CA ALA A 418 -15.01 4.24 24.93
C ALA A 418 -14.65 2.76 24.84
N GLY A 419 -15.61 1.92 24.44
CA GLY A 419 -15.35 0.51 24.19
C GLY A 419 -14.38 0.28 23.02
N GLU A 420 -13.57 -0.77 23.08
CA GLU A 420 -12.54 -1.10 22.07
C GLU A 420 -13.10 -1.41 20.66
N ALA A 421 -14.40 -1.67 20.57
CA ALA A 421 -15.05 -2.19 19.38
C ALA A 421 -16.47 -1.67 19.22
N VAL A 422 -16.73 -0.97 18.10
CA VAL A 422 -18.09 -0.71 17.66
C VAL A 422 -18.46 -1.78 16.63
N TRP A 423 -19.35 -2.69 17.02
CA TRP A 423 -19.93 -3.64 16.08
C TRP A 423 -21.09 -2.96 15.34
N LEU A 424 -21.10 -3.14 14.02
CA LEU A 424 -22.12 -2.54 13.19
C LEU A 424 -23.52 -3.08 13.57
N GLY A 425 -24.43 -2.17 13.94
CA GLY A 425 -25.78 -2.50 14.42
C GLY A 425 -25.94 -2.47 15.94
N ASP A 426 -24.85 -2.33 16.70
CA ASP A 426 -24.88 -2.24 18.16
C ASP A 426 -24.82 -0.77 18.64
N PRO A 427 -25.39 -0.44 19.81
CA PRO A 427 -25.33 0.92 20.34
C PRO A 427 -23.89 1.32 20.71
N ILE A 428 -23.55 2.59 20.51
CA ILE A 428 -22.25 3.15 20.89
C ILE A 428 -22.37 3.69 22.31
N ARG A 429 -21.48 3.23 23.18
CA ARG A 429 -21.40 3.65 24.59
C ARG A 429 -20.04 4.28 24.86
N MET A 430 -20.05 5.52 25.28
CA MET A 430 -18.88 6.27 25.70
C MET A 430 -19.19 7.01 27.00
N SER A 431 -18.17 7.37 27.75
CA SER A 431 -18.29 8.16 28.96
C SER A 431 -17.21 9.24 28.97
N VAL A 432 -17.62 10.46 29.29
CA VAL A 432 -16.68 11.56 29.57
C VAL A 432 -16.34 11.54 31.05
N ILE A 433 -15.06 11.39 31.35
CA ILE A 433 -14.53 11.35 32.72
C ILE A 433 -13.90 12.71 33.01
N ILE A 434 -14.40 13.35 34.06
CA ILE A 434 -13.85 14.60 34.60
C ILE A 434 -13.20 14.25 35.94
N ASN A 435 -11.89 14.45 36.04
CA ASN A 435 -11.11 14.21 37.24
C ASN A 435 -10.67 15.55 37.84
N ASN A 436 -11.16 15.87 39.03
CA ASN A 436 -10.78 17.06 39.77
C ASN A 436 -9.71 16.69 40.81
N SER A 437 -8.47 17.09 40.53
CA SER A 437 -7.35 16.89 41.46
C SER A 437 -7.07 18.09 42.37
N SER A 438 -7.86 19.16 42.23
CA SER A 438 -7.75 20.36 43.07
C SER A 438 -8.50 20.22 44.40
N ALA A 439 -8.14 21.03 45.38
CA ALA A 439 -8.88 21.15 46.65
C ALA A 439 -10.17 21.98 46.51
N ARG A 440 -10.38 22.65 45.37
CA ARG A 440 -11.53 23.51 45.10
C ARG A 440 -12.60 22.75 44.32
N SER A 441 -13.83 23.23 44.43
CA SER A 441 -14.95 22.77 43.61
C SER A 441 -15.15 23.75 42.47
N TRP A 442 -15.49 23.21 41.30
CA TRP A 442 -15.60 23.94 40.05
C TRP A 442 -16.93 23.61 39.38
N THR A 443 -17.45 24.57 38.63
CA THR A 443 -18.66 24.41 37.81
C THR A 443 -18.25 24.33 36.35
N ILE A 444 -18.42 23.15 35.76
CA ILE A 444 -17.93 22.84 34.41
C ILE A 444 -19.11 22.74 33.45
N LYS A 445 -19.14 23.60 32.43
CA LYS A 445 -20.03 23.46 31.28
C LYS A 445 -19.41 22.50 30.27
N LEU A 446 -20.05 21.36 30.08
CA LEU A 446 -19.64 20.33 29.14
C LEU A 446 -20.49 20.40 27.87
N GLY A 447 -19.85 20.33 26.72
CA GLY A 447 -20.45 20.08 25.41
C GLY A 447 -19.74 18.91 24.74
N ALA A 448 -20.46 17.84 24.43
CA ALA A 448 -19.93 16.69 23.72
C ALA A 448 -20.76 16.44 22.45
N THR A 449 -20.09 16.20 21.33
CA THR A 449 -20.74 15.88 20.05
C THR A 449 -20.11 14.62 19.47
N CYS A 450 -20.93 13.77 18.87
CA CYS A 450 -20.50 12.60 18.12
C CYS A 450 -20.93 12.74 16.67
N GLU A 451 -19.98 12.57 15.75
CA GLU A 451 -20.15 12.75 14.32
C GLU A 451 -19.76 11.48 13.58
N LEU A 452 -20.52 11.14 12.54
CA LEU A 452 -20.11 10.16 11.55
C LEU A 452 -19.29 10.88 10.50
N GLN A 453 -18.03 10.47 10.31
CA GLN A 453 -17.11 11.09 9.37
C GLN A 453 -16.61 10.05 8.35
N LEU A 454 -16.32 10.51 7.13
CA LEU A 454 -15.50 9.75 6.18
C LEU A 454 -14.07 9.62 6.73
N TYR A 455 -13.28 8.66 6.24
CA TYR A 455 -11.89 8.53 6.70
C TYR A 455 -10.99 9.74 6.39
N THR A 456 -11.45 10.67 5.56
CA THR A 456 -10.80 11.96 5.27
C THR A 456 -11.15 13.07 6.27
N GLY A 457 -11.99 12.78 7.28
CA GLY A 457 -12.43 13.76 8.28
C GLY A 457 -13.62 14.65 7.85
N LYS A 458 -14.25 14.36 6.70
CA LYS A 458 -15.47 15.04 6.26
C LYS A 458 -16.68 14.53 7.05
N VAL A 459 -17.50 15.44 7.59
CA VAL A 459 -18.71 15.08 8.35
C VAL A 459 -19.83 14.62 7.41
N VAL A 460 -20.43 13.48 7.74
CA VAL A 460 -21.58 12.89 7.05
C VAL A 460 -22.86 13.19 7.81
N ALA A 461 -22.84 13.02 9.14
CA ALA A 461 -23.99 13.26 10.00
C ALA A 461 -23.57 13.50 11.46
N VAL A 462 -24.31 14.33 12.18
CA VAL A 462 -24.21 14.42 13.64
C VAL A 462 -25.07 13.32 14.25
N LEU A 463 -24.46 12.41 15.01
CA LEU A 463 -25.13 11.26 15.61
C LEU A 463 -25.82 11.61 16.93
N GLY A 464 -25.26 12.55 17.68
CA GLY A 464 -25.81 13.03 18.93
C GLY A 464 -24.94 14.10 19.56
N SER A 465 -25.55 14.89 20.45
CA SER A 465 -24.83 15.88 21.25
C SER A 465 -25.38 15.88 22.68
N VAL A 466 -24.49 16.10 23.64
CA VAL A 466 -24.78 16.18 25.07
C VAL A 466 -24.28 17.53 25.55
N SER A 467 -25.09 18.26 26.30
CA SER A 467 -24.66 19.49 26.96
C SER A 467 -25.15 19.46 28.39
N GLU A 468 -24.21 19.48 29.33
CA GLU A 468 -24.47 19.37 30.76
C GLU A 468 -23.62 20.36 31.56
N THR A 469 -24.12 20.78 32.72
CA THR A 469 -23.34 21.55 33.68
C THR A 469 -23.08 20.68 34.90
N VAL A 470 -21.81 20.50 35.23
CA VAL A 470 -21.33 19.54 36.22
C VAL A 470 -20.58 20.28 37.33
N ALA A 471 -21.03 20.11 38.57
CA ALA A 471 -20.33 20.60 39.75
C ALA A 471 -19.41 19.51 40.34
N THR A 472 -18.12 19.82 40.52
CA THR A 472 -17.13 18.87 41.07
C THR A 472 -17.14 18.77 42.61
N ALA A 473 -18.06 19.47 43.28
CA ALA A 473 -18.18 19.49 44.73
C ALA A 473 -18.39 18.09 45.33
N GLY A 474 -17.43 17.65 46.15
CA GLY A 474 -17.47 16.35 46.84
C GLY A 474 -17.33 15.13 45.93
N LYS A 475 -16.98 15.31 44.64
CA LYS A 475 -16.81 14.24 43.67
C LYS A 475 -15.46 14.39 42.96
N PRO A 476 -14.42 13.63 43.35
CA PRO A 476 -13.12 13.72 42.70
C PRO A 476 -13.16 13.23 41.24
N VAL A 477 -14.06 12.31 40.92
CA VAL A 477 -14.26 11.80 39.56
C VAL A 477 -15.75 11.84 39.23
N ILE A 478 -16.10 12.42 38.09
CA ILE A 478 -17.46 12.46 37.56
C ILE A 478 -17.48 11.81 36.19
N GLU A 479 -18.48 10.97 35.96
CA GLU A 479 -18.70 10.27 34.69
C GLU A 479 -20.00 10.78 34.06
N VAL A 480 -19.90 11.31 32.83
CA VAL A 480 -21.04 11.75 32.02
C VAL A 480 -21.23 10.76 30.87
N PRO A 481 -22.26 9.90 30.89
CA PRO A 481 -22.47 8.90 29.86
C PRO A 481 -22.99 9.51 28.56
N VAL A 482 -22.39 9.10 27.44
CA VAL A 482 -22.82 9.40 26.07
C VAL A 482 -23.28 8.11 25.43
N HIS A 483 -24.60 7.94 25.33
CA HIS A 483 -25.23 6.74 24.78
C HIS A 483 -25.90 7.06 23.44
N LEU A 484 -25.46 6.39 22.38
CA LEU A 484 -26.03 6.52 21.03
C LEU A 484 -26.66 5.20 20.61
N GLU A 485 -27.95 5.22 20.34
CA GLU A 485 -28.67 4.07 19.78
C GLU A 485 -28.15 3.71 18.39
N ALA A 486 -28.21 2.43 18.01
CA ALA A 486 -27.75 1.99 16.70
C ALA A 486 -28.46 2.69 15.53
N SER A 487 -29.73 3.03 15.72
CA SER A 487 -30.54 3.77 14.74
C SER A 487 -29.98 5.16 14.41
N SER A 488 -29.22 5.79 15.32
CA SER A 488 -28.62 7.11 15.11
C SER A 488 -27.62 7.15 13.96
N TYR A 489 -26.89 6.05 13.75
CA TYR A 489 -25.85 5.98 12.73
C TYR A 489 -26.21 5.03 11.58
N VAL A 490 -26.96 3.94 11.80
CA VAL A 490 -27.28 2.95 10.75
C VAL A 490 -28.01 3.59 9.56
N GLY A 491 -28.92 4.54 9.81
CA GLY A 491 -29.60 5.27 8.74
C GLY A 491 -28.64 6.14 7.90
N SER A 492 -27.67 6.76 8.56
CA SER A 492 -26.65 7.62 7.94
C SER A 492 -25.56 6.80 7.24
N LEU A 493 -25.27 5.58 7.69
CA LEU A 493 -24.37 4.67 6.99
C LEU A 493 -24.90 4.30 5.61
N ALA A 494 -26.22 4.13 5.47
CA ALA A 494 -26.84 3.78 4.20
C ALA A 494 -26.72 4.89 3.13
N SER A 495 -26.43 6.14 3.51
CA SER A 495 -26.29 7.26 2.58
C SER A 495 -24.89 7.38 1.96
N VAL A 496 -23.91 6.61 2.45
CA VAL A 496 -22.51 6.69 2.03
C VAL A 496 -21.92 5.31 1.72
N ASP A 497 -21.28 5.17 0.57
CA ASP A 497 -20.64 3.93 0.15
C ASP A 497 -19.11 3.91 0.41
N ASP A 498 -18.69 4.45 1.55
CA ASP A 498 -17.28 4.70 1.89
C ASP A 498 -16.90 4.18 3.29
N GLU A 499 -15.59 4.18 3.58
CA GLU A 499 -15.04 3.89 4.89
C GLU A 499 -15.31 5.06 5.84
N VAL A 500 -16.01 4.76 6.94
CA VAL A 500 -16.51 5.74 7.90
C VAL A 500 -16.09 5.39 9.32
N ILE A 501 -15.98 6.44 10.12
CA ILE A 501 -15.64 6.38 11.54
C ILE A 501 -16.60 7.23 12.35
N VAL A 502 -16.64 6.98 13.65
CA VAL A 502 -17.33 7.86 14.60
C VAL A 502 -16.29 8.70 15.31
N GLN A 503 -16.40 10.02 15.16
CA GLN A 503 -15.54 10.99 15.82
C GLN A 503 -16.32 11.65 16.96
N GLY A 504 -15.80 11.54 18.18
CA GLY A 504 -16.32 12.24 19.35
C GLY A 504 -15.45 13.45 19.66
N HIS A 505 -16.08 14.60 19.89
CA HIS A 505 -15.45 15.84 20.34
C HIS A 505 -16.08 16.29 21.65
N VAL A 506 -15.26 16.66 22.61
CA VAL A 506 -15.71 17.15 23.91
C VAL A 506 -15.03 18.47 24.18
N ILE A 507 -15.80 19.47 24.59
CA ILE A 507 -15.33 20.75 25.12
C ILE A 507 -15.87 20.90 26.54
N ALA A 508 -15.01 21.33 27.46
CA ALA A 508 -15.38 21.69 28.82
C ALA A 508 -14.93 23.12 29.10
N ALA A 509 -15.75 23.93 29.77
CA ALA A 509 -15.39 25.28 30.21
C ALA A 509 -15.71 25.46 31.69
N ILE A 510 -14.75 25.96 32.46
CA ILE A 510 -14.93 26.28 33.89
C ILE A 510 -15.57 27.66 33.98
N GLU A 511 -16.70 27.79 34.67
CA GLU A 511 -17.40 29.08 34.81
C GLU A 511 -16.58 30.08 35.63
N GLU A 512 -15.85 29.62 36.63
CA GLU A 512 -15.14 30.49 37.58
C GLU A 512 -13.83 31.08 37.02
N THR A 513 -13.13 30.33 36.15
CA THR A 513 -11.81 30.74 35.60
C THR A 513 -11.86 31.06 34.11
N GLU A 514 -12.97 30.74 33.44
CA GLU A 514 -13.12 30.73 31.97
C GLU A 514 -12.13 29.80 31.24
N GLU A 515 -11.42 28.94 31.98
CA GLU A 515 -10.51 27.94 31.42
C GLU A 515 -11.28 26.90 30.61
N LYS A 516 -10.75 26.55 29.44
CA LYS A 516 -11.40 25.66 28.48
C LYS A 516 -10.52 24.46 28.15
N PHE A 517 -11.12 23.29 28.08
CA PHE A 517 -10.48 22.03 27.74
C PHE A 517 -11.17 21.41 26.53
N SER A 518 -10.43 20.63 25.75
CA SER A 518 -11.03 19.79 24.72
C SER A 518 -10.34 18.43 24.62
N GLU A 519 -11.13 17.42 24.27
CA GLU A 519 -10.67 16.05 24.05
C GLU A 519 -11.40 15.46 22.84
N GLU A 520 -10.78 14.48 22.19
CA GLU A 520 -11.39 13.77 21.06
C GLU A 520 -11.18 12.26 21.13
N VAL A 521 -12.09 11.52 20.50
CA VAL A 521 -11.98 10.06 20.37
C VAL A 521 -12.42 9.62 18.98
N THR A 522 -11.71 8.64 18.42
CA THR A 522 -12.05 8.02 17.14
C THR A 522 -12.45 6.57 17.35
N LEU A 523 -13.65 6.19 16.90
CA LEU A 523 -14.14 4.82 16.94
C LEU A 523 -14.31 4.26 15.52
N THR A 524 -13.79 3.04 15.33
CA THR A 524 -13.86 2.32 14.05
C THR A 524 -14.86 1.16 14.11
N PHE A 525 -15.63 0.97 13.04
CA PHE A 525 -16.54 -0.17 12.92
C PHE A 525 -15.79 -1.49 12.70
N GLN A 526 -16.29 -2.56 13.33
CA GLN A 526 -15.83 -3.93 13.10
C GLN A 526 -16.76 -4.69 12.16
N TYR A 527 -16.17 -5.56 11.33
CA TYR A 527 -16.88 -6.40 10.39
C TYR A 527 -16.57 -7.88 10.63
N PRO A 528 -17.55 -8.80 10.48
CA PRO A 528 -17.32 -10.25 10.61
C PRO A 528 -16.30 -10.71 9.56
N PRO A 529 -15.41 -11.68 9.82
CA PRO A 529 -14.36 -12.10 8.90
C PRO A 529 -14.85 -13.06 7.78
N LEU A 530 -14.20 -12.98 6.60
CA LEU A 530 -14.46 -13.83 5.43
C LEU A 530 -13.33 -14.85 5.35
N ARG A 531 -13.66 -16.14 5.38
CA ARG A 531 -12.65 -17.21 5.37
C ARG A 531 -12.49 -17.77 3.96
N VAL A 532 -11.24 -17.85 3.51
CA VAL A 532 -10.85 -18.43 2.22
C VAL A 532 -10.10 -19.75 2.46
N GLU A 533 -10.60 -20.84 1.90
CA GLU A 533 -9.99 -22.17 1.98
C GLU A 533 -9.52 -22.63 0.59
N VAL A 534 -8.22 -22.88 0.48
CA VAL A 534 -7.57 -23.37 -0.75
C VAL A 534 -6.53 -24.43 -0.39
N PRO A 535 -6.22 -25.36 -1.32
CA PRO A 535 -5.10 -26.27 -1.15
C PRO A 535 -3.76 -25.51 -1.09
N GLU A 536 -2.82 -25.97 -0.26
CA GLU A 536 -1.48 -25.37 -0.15
C GLU A 536 -0.70 -25.44 -1.45
N THR A 537 -0.88 -26.53 -2.20
CA THR A 537 -0.21 -26.76 -3.49
C THR A 537 -1.21 -27.17 -4.56
N VAL A 538 -1.06 -26.56 -5.74
CA VAL A 538 -1.84 -26.84 -6.95
C VAL A 538 -0.89 -27.06 -8.14
N LYS A 539 -1.42 -27.60 -9.24
CA LYS A 539 -0.64 -27.87 -10.46
C LYS A 539 -1.25 -27.14 -11.64
N ILE A 540 -0.40 -26.59 -12.50
CA ILE A 540 -0.84 -25.93 -13.74
C ILE A 540 -1.75 -26.88 -14.54
N GLY A 541 -2.89 -26.35 -14.99
CA GLY A 541 -3.87 -27.10 -15.79
C GLY A 541 -4.65 -28.17 -15.02
N GLN A 542 -4.48 -28.29 -13.70
CA GLN A 542 -5.31 -29.17 -12.87
C GLN A 542 -6.33 -28.37 -12.06
N ASN A 543 -7.57 -28.82 -12.12
CA ASN A 543 -8.67 -28.20 -11.38
C ASN A 543 -8.47 -28.39 -9.88
N PHE A 544 -8.77 -27.34 -9.11
CA PHE A 544 -8.88 -27.39 -7.66
C PHE A 544 -10.10 -26.59 -7.20
N THR A 545 -10.56 -26.83 -5.97
CA THR A 545 -11.69 -26.10 -5.40
C THR A 545 -11.20 -25.03 -4.43
N CYS A 546 -11.69 -23.81 -4.61
CA CYS A 546 -11.57 -22.72 -3.64
C CYS A 546 -12.92 -22.54 -2.94
N ALA A 547 -12.94 -22.47 -1.62
CA ALA A 547 -14.16 -22.26 -0.84
C ALA A 547 -14.10 -20.93 -0.05
N PHE A 548 -15.20 -20.19 -0.11
CA PHE A 548 -15.40 -18.93 0.60
C PHE A 548 -16.52 -19.12 1.62
N ILE A 549 -16.23 -18.83 2.88
CA ILE A 549 -17.13 -19.08 4.00
C ILE A 549 -17.27 -17.79 4.79
N PHE A 550 -18.50 -17.37 5.01
CA PHE A 550 -18.82 -16.17 5.78
C PHE A 550 -19.97 -16.46 6.74
N LYS A 551 -19.88 -15.92 7.94
CA LYS A 551 -20.95 -15.94 8.94
C LYS A 551 -21.30 -14.50 9.29
N ASN A 552 -22.56 -14.13 9.16
CA ASN A 552 -23.04 -12.84 9.66
C ASN A 552 -23.09 -12.89 11.20
N THR A 553 -22.13 -12.26 11.86
CA THR A 553 -22.10 -12.12 13.33
C THR A 553 -22.68 -10.79 13.82
N LEU A 554 -23.21 -9.96 12.92
CA LEU A 554 -23.85 -8.71 13.28
C LEU A 554 -25.28 -8.94 13.76
N SER A 555 -25.81 -7.97 14.50
CA SER A 555 -27.19 -7.91 14.97
C SER A 555 -28.20 -7.55 13.86
N ILE A 556 -27.72 -7.17 12.66
CA ILE A 556 -28.52 -6.72 11.52
C ILE A 556 -28.41 -7.65 10.30
N PRO A 557 -29.46 -7.75 9.46
CA PRO A 557 -29.39 -8.49 8.20
C PRO A 557 -28.44 -7.82 7.20
N LEU A 558 -27.77 -8.63 6.38
CA LEU A 558 -26.98 -8.16 5.24
C LEU A 558 -27.75 -8.47 3.96
N GLU A 559 -28.18 -7.45 3.23
CA GLU A 559 -28.97 -7.64 2.01
C GLU A 559 -28.07 -7.61 0.77
N ASN A 560 -28.50 -8.29 -0.31
CA ASN A 560 -27.83 -8.28 -1.62
C ASN A 560 -26.31 -8.50 -1.53
N CYS A 561 -25.89 -9.54 -0.81
CA CYS A 561 -24.50 -9.86 -0.59
C CYS A 561 -23.83 -10.29 -1.90
N LYS A 562 -22.75 -9.63 -2.29
CA LYS A 562 -21.95 -9.94 -3.48
C LYS A 562 -20.53 -10.28 -3.12
N LEU A 563 -20.10 -11.48 -3.50
CA LEU A 563 -18.75 -11.98 -3.31
C LEU A 563 -17.93 -11.72 -4.58
N HIS A 564 -16.91 -10.86 -4.46
CA HIS A 564 -15.94 -10.57 -5.51
C HIS A 564 -14.66 -11.36 -5.26
N VAL A 565 -14.15 -12.05 -6.27
CA VAL A 565 -12.95 -12.89 -6.14
C VAL A 565 -12.01 -12.71 -7.32
N GLU A 566 -10.71 -12.66 -7.05
CA GLU A 566 -9.67 -12.52 -8.05
C GLU A 566 -8.44 -13.35 -7.67
N GLY A 567 -7.80 -14.00 -8.66
CA GLY A 567 -6.55 -14.72 -8.45
C GLY A 567 -5.63 -14.60 -9.65
N LEU A 568 -4.55 -13.82 -9.50
CA LEU A 568 -3.57 -13.57 -10.56
C LEU A 568 -3.03 -14.88 -11.15
N GLY A 569 -3.05 -15.01 -12.48
CA GLY A 569 -2.64 -16.24 -13.17
C GLY A 569 -3.53 -17.46 -12.92
N ILE A 570 -4.71 -17.31 -12.31
CA ILE A 570 -5.72 -18.35 -12.11
C ILE A 570 -7.03 -17.96 -12.80
N PHE A 571 -7.67 -16.87 -12.36
CA PHE A 571 -8.92 -16.35 -12.91
C PHE A 571 -9.00 -14.82 -12.77
N MET A 572 -9.72 -14.18 -13.69
CA MET A 572 -10.00 -12.74 -13.65
C MET A 572 -10.99 -12.41 -12.54
N LEU A 573 -11.16 -11.13 -12.20
CA LEU A 573 -12.16 -10.69 -11.22
C LEU A 573 -13.57 -11.20 -11.60
N GLU A 574 -14.16 -12.02 -10.73
CA GLU A 574 -15.51 -12.56 -10.86
C GLU A 574 -16.40 -12.13 -9.68
N THR A 575 -17.71 -12.01 -9.92
CA THR A 575 -18.70 -11.60 -8.90
C THR A 575 -19.78 -12.66 -8.77
N PHE A 576 -20.06 -13.08 -7.54
CA PHE A 576 -21.06 -14.08 -7.19
C PHE A 576 -22.11 -13.47 -6.28
N ASP A 577 -23.37 -13.53 -6.69
CA ASP A 577 -24.51 -13.14 -5.85
C ASP A 577 -24.74 -14.20 -4.76
N GLN A 578 -24.81 -13.78 -3.51
CA GLN A 578 -25.08 -14.61 -2.33
C GLN A 578 -26.46 -14.32 -1.71
N GLY A 579 -27.21 -13.35 -2.24
CA GLY A 579 -28.51 -12.93 -1.70
C GLY A 579 -28.40 -12.35 -0.29
N ASP A 580 -29.47 -12.48 0.49
CA ASP A 580 -29.53 -11.91 1.83
C ASP A 580 -29.00 -12.89 2.89
N VAL A 581 -28.22 -12.38 3.83
CA VAL A 581 -27.64 -13.14 4.94
C VAL A 581 -28.14 -12.57 6.26
N LEU A 582 -29.15 -13.23 6.83
CA LEU A 582 -29.75 -12.87 8.12
C LEU A 582 -28.74 -12.95 9.28
N PRO A 583 -29.00 -12.30 10.43
CA PRO A 583 -28.18 -12.44 11.63
C PRO A 583 -27.96 -13.92 12.00
N GLY A 584 -26.69 -14.29 12.24
CA GLY A 584 -26.29 -15.68 12.50
C GLY A 584 -26.22 -16.59 11.26
N GLY A 585 -26.70 -16.13 10.10
CA GLY A 585 -26.68 -16.83 8.83
C GLY A 585 -25.27 -17.08 8.28
N ILE A 586 -25.13 -18.12 7.45
CA ILE A 586 -23.86 -18.55 6.88
C ILE A 586 -24.06 -18.84 5.39
N PHE A 587 -23.15 -18.36 4.55
CA PHE A 587 -23.03 -18.84 3.17
C PHE A 587 -21.70 -19.57 2.95
N LYS A 588 -21.71 -20.52 2.02
CA LYS A 588 -20.52 -21.22 1.53
C LYS A 588 -20.53 -21.26 0.01
N CYS A 589 -19.69 -20.42 -0.61
CA CYS A 589 -19.49 -20.43 -2.05
C CYS A 589 -18.28 -21.31 -2.40
N ARG A 590 -18.39 -22.14 -3.44
CA ARG A 590 -17.28 -22.97 -3.95
C ARG A 590 -17.10 -22.73 -5.43
N ILE A 591 -15.87 -22.45 -5.84
CA ILE A 591 -15.50 -22.27 -7.25
C ILE A 591 -14.46 -23.30 -7.65
N ILE A 592 -14.52 -23.74 -8.90
CA ILE A 592 -13.52 -24.63 -9.49
C ILE A 592 -12.54 -23.77 -10.29
N CYS A 593 -11.27 -23.80 -9.89
CA CYS A 593 -10.22 -22.97 -10.45
C CYS A 593 -9.21 -23.83 -11.22
N THR A 594 -8.66 -23.26 -12.31
CA THR A 594 -7.58 -23.89 -13.09
C THR A 594 -6.40 -22.92 -13.19
N PRO A 595 -5.27 -23.19 -12.53
CA PRO A 595 -4.14 -22.27 -12.52
C PRO A 595 -3.38 -22.33 -13.85
N LYS A 596 -3.02 -21.16 -14.37
CA LYS A 596 -2.37 -20.96 -15.68
C LYS A 596 -0.88 -20.65 -15.54
N LYS A 597 -0.45 -20.02 -14.44
CA LYS A 597 0.95 -19.62 -14.19
C LYS A 597 1.54 -20.35 -12.97
N ALA A 598 2.82 -20.69 -13.03
CA ALA A 598 3.57 -21.26 -11.91
C ALA A 598 3.88 -20.22 -10.82
N GLY A 599 4.33 -20.68 -9.66
CA GLY A 599 4.86 -19.83 -8.59
C GLY A 599 3.91 -19.66 -7.41
N LYS A 600 4.26 -18.74 -6.50
CA LYS A 600 3.38 -18.31 -5.41
C LYS A 600 2.19 -17.54 -6.02
N LYS A 601 0.98 -17.84 -5.58
CA LYS A 601 -0.25 -17.21 -6.07
C LYS A 601 -1.13 -16.83 -4.89
N THR A 602 -1.81 -15.70 -5.00
CA THR A 602 -2.71 -15.18 -3.98
C THR A 602 -4.10 -15.05 -4.56
N ILE A 603 -5.09 -15.58 -3.86
CA ILE A 603 -6.51 -15.37 -4.16
C ILE A 603 -7.01 -14.33 -3.18
N ILE A 604 -7.60 -13.24 -3.69
CA ILE A 604 -8.23 -12.19 -2.91
C ILE A 604 -9.75 -12.35 -3.04
N ALA A 605 -10.45 -12.30 -1.92
CA ALA A 605 -11.90 -12.30 -1.86
C ALA A 605 -12.38 -11.08 -1.08
N LYS A 606 -13.47 -10.49 -1.56
CA LYS A 606 -14.17 -9.37 -0.92
C LYS A 606 -15.66 -9.68 -0.87
N LEU A 607 -16.29 -9.52 0.28
CA LEU A 607 -17.73 -9.46 0.39
C LEU A 607 -18.18 -7.99 0.35
N ASN A 608 -19.29 -7.72 -0.34
CA ASN A 608 -20.05 -6.47 -0.28
C ASN A 608 -21.48 -6.83 0.11
N SER A 609 -22.16 -5.94 0.82
CA SER A 609 -23.60 -6.05 1.10
C SER A 609 -24.24 -4.69 0.94
N ILE A 610 -25.56 -4.62 1.06
CA ILE A 610 -26.36 -3.40 1.16
C ILE A 610 -27.14 -3.49 2.48
N GLN A 611 -27.35 -2.36 3.14
CA GLN A 611 -28.18 -2.25 4.32
C GLN A 611 -29.07 -1.02 4.15
N GLY A 612 -30.40 -1.20 4.16
CA GLY A 612 -31.34 -0.10 4.08
C GLY A 612 -32.66 -0.47 4.76
N SER A 613 -33.19 0.42 5.60
CA SER A 613 -34.56 0.31 6.07
C SER A 613 -35.52 0.83 4.99
N GLY A 614 -36.08 -0.08 4.19
CA GLY A 614 -37.29 0.17 3.40
C GLY A 614 -37.10 0.85 2.03
N GLY A 615 -37.46 0.12 0.96
CA GLY A 615 -38.04 0.64 -0.29
C GLY A 615 -37.16 1.45 -1.25
N GLU A 616 -36.21 2.24 -0.78
CA GLU A 616 -35.31 3.05 -1.61
C GLU A 616 -33.89 2.51 -1.48
N GLY A 617 -33.33 2.03 -2.60
CA GLY A 617 -32.02 1.37 -2.67
C GLY A 617 -30.85 2.25 -2.22
N ARG A 618 -30.64 2.30 -0.90
CA ARG A 618 -29.52 2.95 -0.21
C ARG A 618 -28.48 1.89 0.14
N LYS A 619 -27.20 2.16 -0.12
CA LYS A 619 -26.11 1.17 -0.16
C LYS A 619 -25.06 1.52 0.88
N PHE A 620 -24.70 0.56 1.73
CA PHE A 620 -23.50 0.62 2.55
C PHE A 620 -22.67 -0.64 2.33
N ASN A 621 -21.39 -0.50 1.98
CA ASN A 621 -20.50 -1.62 1.71
C ASN A 621 -19.87 -2.20 3.00
N LEU A 622 -20.25 -3.42 3.37
CA LEU A 622 -19.50 -4.22 4.33
C LEU A 622 -18.23 -4.79 3.67
N ALA A 623 -17.15 -4.02 3.61
CA ALA A 623 -15.95 -4.36 2.83
C ALA A 623 -14.98 -5.31 3.54
N ASN A 624 -15.43 -6.52 3.83
CA ASN A 624 -14.58 -7.54 4.45
C ASN A 624 -13.76 -8.29 3.41
N ARG A 625 -12.44 -8.33 3.61
CA ARG A 625 -11.46 -8.87 2.66
C ARG A 625 -10.62 -9.98 3.27
N SER A 626 -10.33 -10.98 2.47
CA SER A 626 -9.39 -12.03 2.84
C SER A 626 -8.54 -12.41 1.65
N ALA A 627 -7.29 -12.78 1.93
CA ALA A 627 -6.39 -13.33 0.94
C ALA A 627 -5.82 -14.66 1.41
N LYS A 628 -5.62 -15.58 0.47
CA LYS A 628 -4.97 -16.86 0.75
C LYS A 628 -3.95 -17.19 -0.32
N GLU A 629 -2.77 -17.59 0.15
CA GLU A 629 -1.65 -17.96 -0.71
C GLU A 629 -1.63 -19.47 -0.97
N LEU A 630 -1.20 -19.83 -2.17
CA LEU A 630 -0.98 -21.19 -2.61
C LEU A 630 0.24 -21.27 -3.53
N LYS A 631 0.84 -22.46 -3.64
CA LYS A 631 1.98 -22.71 -4.53
C LYS A 631 1.54 -23.48 -5.77
N CYS A 632 1.68 -22.87 -6.94
CA CYS A 632 1.40 -23.50 -8.22
C CYS A 632 2.65 -24.11 -8.84
N CYS A 633 2.65 -25.44 -9.04
CA CYS A 633 3.76 -26.18 -9.60
C CYS A 633 3.56 -26.48 -11.09
N GLN A 634 4.63 -26.36 -11.88
CA GLN A 634 4.62 -26.76 -13.30
C GLN A 634 4.87 -28.27 -13.43
N LEU A 635 4.05 -28.94 -14.25
CA LEU A 635 4.26 -30.34 -14.61
C LEU A 635 5.31 -30.41 -15.73
N LEU A 636 6.54 -30.85 -15.43
CA LEU A 636 7.55 -31.13 -16.45
C LEU A 636 7.36 -32.55 -17.00
N MET A 637 6.50 -32.70 -18.01
CA MET A 637 6.39 -33.94 -18.78
C MET A 637 7.38 -33.89 -19.96
N ARG A 638 8.62 -34.36 -19.76
CA ARG A 638 9.51 -34.65 -20.90
C ARG A 638 9.07 -35.96 -21.55
N LYS A 639 8.33 -35.88 -22.66
CA LYS A 639 8.16 -37.01 -23.60
C LYS A 639 9.51 -37.27 -24.30
N LYS A 640 10.32 -38.20 -23.79
CA LYS A 640 11.24 -38.95 -24.65
C LYS A 640 10.45 -40.17 -25.16
N LYS A 641 10.43 -40.37 -26.48
CA LYS A 641 9.80 -41.52 -27.14
C LYS A 641 10.14 -42.79 -26.36
N GLY A 642 9.13 -43.42 -25.76
CA GLY A 642 9.22 -44.78 -25.22
C GLY A 642 8.95 -44.98 -23.73
N HIS A 643 9.16 -44.04 -22.81
CA HIS A 643 8.95 -44.28 -21.36
C HIS A 643 8.46 -43.03 -20.61
N CYS A 644 7.37 -43.16 -19.86
CA CYS A 644 6.89 -42.12 -18.92
C CYS A 644 7.75 -42.13 -17.65
N SER A 645 8.52 -41.07 -17.41
CA SER A 645 9.16 -40.79 -16.12
C SER A 645 8.65 -39.46 -15.57
N VAL A 646 8.06 -39.49 -14.36
CA VAL A 646 7.66 -38.28 -13.63
C VAL A 646 8.92 -37.68 -13.00
N THR A 647 9.31 -36.46 -13.42
CA THR A 647 10.38 -35.70 -12.76
C THR A 647 9.74 -34.52 -12.03
N ILE A 648 9.79 -34.52 -10.70
CA ILE A 648 9.39 -33.38 -9.88
C ILE A 648 10.62 -32.47 -9.76
N ASN A 649 10.55 -31.26 -10.31
CA ASN A 649 11.63 -30.29 -10.21
C ASN A 649 11.46 -29.49 -8.91
N LEU A 650 12.15 -29.91 -7.85
CA LEU A 650 12.24 -29.20 -6.58
C LEU A 650 13.50 -28.33 -6.58
N ARG A 651 13.48 -27.21 -7.31
CA ARG A 651 14.48 -26.15 -7.09
C ARG A 651 14.08 -25.41 -5.82
N ASN A 652 14.95 -25.45 -4.81
CA ASN A 652 14.82 -24.93 -3.44
C ASN A 652 14.22 -25.93 -2.43
N ILE A 653 15.04 -26.90 -2.01
CA ILE A 653 14.90 -27.51 -0.69
C ILE A 653 15.96 -26.84 0.20
N SER A 654 15.52 -26.15 1.26
CA SER A 654 16.37 -25.87 2.41
C SER A 654 16.28 -27.08 3.33
N VAL A 655 17.38 -27.81 3.50
CA VAL A 655 17.45 -28.89 4.50
C VAL A 655 17.82 -28.26 5.83
N ILE A 656 16.90 -28.25 6.79
CA ILE A 656 17.19 -27.86 8.18
C ILE A 656 17.60 -29.13 8.93
N ILE A 657 18.86 -29.20 9.36
CA ILE A 657 19.35 -30.24 10.27
C ILE A 657 19.35 -29.61 11.66
N ALA A 658 18.48 -30.10 12.55
CA ALA A 658 18.54 -29.75 13.97
C ALA A 658 19.62 -30.61 14.63
N LEU A 659 20.74 -30.00 15.02
CA LEU A 659 21.68 -30.60 15.96
C LEU A 659 21.15 -30.34 17.37
N ARG A 660 21.16 -31.35 18.24
CA ARG A 660 21.01 -31.10 19.68
C ARG A 660 22.20 -30.24 20.09
N GLU A 661 21.86 -29.08 20.67
CA GLU A 661 22.76 -28.03 21.17
C GLU A 661 23.25 -26.99 20.13
N GLY A 662 22.39 -26.00 19.86
CA GLY A 662 22.78 -24.60 20.04
C GLY A 662 23.64 -23.87 19.00
N SER A 663 23.81 -24.33 17.75
CA SER A 663 24.40 -23.47 16.69
C SER A 663 23.94 -23.85 15.27
N PHE A 664 23.65 -22.85 14.44
CA PHE A 664 23.23 -23.00 13.04
C PHE A 664 24.39 -22.67 12.08
N LEU A 665 24.67 -23.56 11.12
CA LEU A 665 25.57 -23.31 9.98
C LEU A 665 24.89 -23.73 8.68
N GLN A 666 24.79 -22.82 7.72
CA GLN A 666 24.12 -23.01 6.43
C GLN A 666 25.13 -23.46 5.36
N TRP A 667 24.87 -24.57 4.67
CA TRP A 667 25.74 -25.13 3.62
C TRP A 667 25.03 -25.19 2.26
N ASN A 668 25.77 -24.87 1.18
CA ASN A 668 25.29 -25.00 -0.20
C ASN A 668 25.56 -26.42 -0.74
N THR A 669 24.51 -27.11 -1.21
CA THR A 669 24.62 -28.41 -1.89
C THR A 669 24.40 -28.27 -3.39
N TRP A 670 25.22 -28.96 -4.19
CA TRP A 670 25.03 -29.09 -5.64
C TRP A 670 24.66 -30.54 -5.98
N VAL A 671 23.60 -30.74 -6.75
CA VAL A 671 23.23 -32.05 -7.29
C VAL A 671 23.71 -32.11 -8.74
N CYS A 672 24.72 -32.92 -9.02
CA CYS A 672 25.11 -33.23 -10.40
C CYS A 672 24.15 -34.30 -10.94
N SER A 673 23.40 -34.00 -12.00
CA SER A 673 22.41 -34.93 -12.54
C SER A 673 23.10 -36.07 -13.28
N GLN A 674 22.92 -37.33 -12.84
CA GLN A 674 23.13 -38.49 -13.70
C GLN A 674 21.88 -39.37 -13.77
N TYR A 675 21.64 -39.89 -14.97
CA TYR A 675 20.50 -40.71 -15.36
C TYR A 675 20.51 -42.08 -14.65
N ILE A 676 19.41 -42.44 -13.99
CA ILE A 676 19.24 -43.77 -13.36
C ILE A 676 18.09 -44.51 -14.06
N LYS A 677 18.34 -45.75 -14.52
CA LYS A 677 17.30 -46.67 -15.04
C LYS A 677 16.72 -47.54 -13.92
N ARG A 678 15.46 -47.97 -14.09
CA ARG A 678 14.69 -48.77 -13.12
C ARG A 678 15.39 -50.12 -12.87
N GLY A 679 15.69 -50.44 -11.60
CA GLY A 679 16.30 -51.72 -11.18
C GLY A 679 17.80 -51.68 -10.86
N GLN A 680 18.48 -50.53 -10.97
CA GLN A 680 19.88 -50.39 -10.57
C GLN A 680 20.04 -49.54 -9.29
N ARG A 681 20.96 -49.95 -8.41
CA ARG A 681 21.39 -49.14 -7.24
C ARG A 681 22.09 -47.88 -7.73
N ALA A 682 21.67 -46.72 -7.23
CA ALA A 682 22.29 -45.44 -7.54
C ALA A 682 23.26 -45.03 -6.44
N TRP A 683 24.42 -44.51 -6.83
CA TRP A 683 25.40 -43.91 -5.92
C TRP A 683 25.23 -42.40 -5.97
N VAL A 684 25.03 -41.76 -4.82
CA VAL A 684 25.00 -40.30 -4.69
C VAL A 684 26.35 -39.88 -4.11
N CYS A 685 27.15 -39.15 -4.89
CA CYS A 685 28.34 -38.48 -4.36
C CYS A 685 27.92 -37.19 -3.66
N VAL A 686 28.13 -37.14 -2.34
CA VAL A 686 28.03 -35.92 -1.54
C VAL A 686 29.45 -35.44 -1.29
N GLY A 687 29.85 -34.33 -1.90
CA GLY A 687 31.13 -33.68 -1.60
C GLY A 687 31.01 -32.89 -0.30
N VAL A 688 31.81 -33.24 0.71
CA VAL A 688 31.92 -32.50 1.96
C VAL A 688 33.28 -31.81 1.96
N ASN A 689 33.30 -30.47 1.96
CA ASN A 689 34.53 -29.73 2.26
C ASN A 689 34.66 -29.65 3.78
N ALA A 690 35.30 -30.64 4.40
CA ALA A 690 35.63 -30.62 5.82
C ALA A 690 37.13 -30.34 6.01
N TYR A 691 37.46 -29.16 6.52
CA TYR A 691 38.73 -29.00 7.23
C TYR A 691 38.52 -29.54 8.65
N LYS A 692 39.27 -30.61 8.96
CA LYS A 692 39.38 -31.37 10.23
C LYS A 692 38.45 -32.57 10.44
N TYR A 693 39.11 -33.67 10.79
CA TYR A 693 38.61 -34.99 11.09
C TYR A 693 37.86 -35.03 12.42
N HIS A 694 36.57 -35.31 12.41
CA HIS A 694 35.88 -36.07 13.48
C HIS A 694 34.70 -36.84 12.87
N VAL A 695 34.64 -38.13 13.15
CA VAL A 695 33.62 -39.06 12.65
C VAL A 695 32.38 -38.94 13.55
N TYR A 696 31.26 -38.46 13.01
CA TYR A 696 29.95 -38.52 13.67
C TYR A 696 29.02 -39.47 12.90
N HIS A 697 28.30 -40.33 13.63
CA HIS A 697 27.24 -41.16 13.08
C HIS A 697 25.98 -40.31 12.79
N LEU A 698 25.57 -40.19 11.52
CA LEU A 698 24.32 -39.56 11.11
C LEU A 698 23.18 -40.59 11.07
N HIS A 699 22.03 -40.28 11.69
CA HIS A 699 20.75 -40.97 11.47
C HIS A 699 19.82 -40.09 10.63
N PHE A 700 19.27 -40.62 9.53
CA PHE A 700 18.28 -39.94 8.69
C PHE A 700 16.86 -40.41 9.04
N HIS A 701 15.94 -39.48 9.29
CA HIS A 701 14.50 -39.75 9.34
C HIS A 701 13.82 -39.08 8.15
N LEU A 702 13.22 -39.89 7.27
CA LEU A 702 12.36 -39.45 6.17
C LEU A 702 10.93 -39.87 6.49
N SER A 703 10.04 -38.93 6.81
CA SER A 703 8.61 -39.21 6.96
C SER A 703 7.96 -39.25 5.57
N CYS A 704 7.79 -40.44 5.02
CA CYS A 704 6.90 -40.68 3.89
C CYS A 704 6.07 -41.93 4.19
N ASN A 705 4.75 -41.86 4.02
CA ASN A 705 3.81 -42.96 4.23
C ASN A 705 4.05 -44.10 3.22
N LYS A 706 5.03 -44.97 3.50
CA LYS A 706 5.12 -46.41 3.17
C LYS A 706 6.52 -46.93 3.55
N SER A 707 6.56 -48.06 4.26
CA SER A 707 7.77 -48.71 4.77
C SER A 707 8.70 -49.19 3.65
N ILE A 708 10.00 -48.92 3.79
CA ILE A 708 11.08 -49.58 3.03
C ILE A 708 12.15 -49.99 4.04
N ASP A 709 12.45 -51.30 4.10
CA ASP A 709 13.50 -51.89 4.93
C ASP A 709 14.87 -51.76 4.21
N LEU A 710 15.88 -51.25 4.90
CA LEU A 710 17.24 -51.08 4.37
C LEU A 710 18.24 -51.81 5.28
N ARG A 711 18.36 -53.13 5.12
CA ARG A 711 19.51 -53.88 5.63
C ARG A 711 20.58 -54.00 4.53
N GLY A 712 21.78 -53.50 4.83
CA GLY A 712 23.01 -53.75 4.08
C GLY A 712 23.45 -52.61 3.17
N ALA A 713 24.18 -51.63 3.73
CA ALA A 713 25.02 -50.72 2.97
C ALA A 713 26.42 -50.69 3.60
N ASP A 714 27.41 -51.10 2.80
CA ASP A 714 28.83 -51.18 3.15
C ASP A 714 29.49 -49.83 2.78
N ILE A 715 30.19 -49.19 3.73
CA ILE A 715 30.81 -47.87 3.55
C ILE A 715 32.29 -48.09 3.24
N ARG A 716 32.74 -47.67 2.04
CA ARG A 716 34.18 -47.59 1.74
C ARG A 716 34.59 -46.14 1.45
N PRO A 717 35.67 -45.65 2.06
CA PRO A 717 36.19 -44.31 1.80
C PRO A 717 36.91 -44.28 0.44
N ARG A 718 36.82 -43.15 -0.26
CA ARG A 718 37.70 -42.78 -1.38
C ARG A 718 38.46 -41.52 -1.02
#